data_AF-A0A2N2PY05-F1
#
_entry.id   AF-A0A2N2PY05-F1
#
_cell.length_a   1.000
_cell.length_b   1.000
_cell.length_c   1.000
_cell.angle_alpha   90.00
_cell.angle_beta   90.00
_cell.angle_gamma   90.00
#
_symmetry.space_group_name_H-M   'P 1'
#
loop_
_entity.id
_entity.type
_entity.pdbx_description
1 polymer ?
#
loop_
_entity_poly.entity_id
_entity_poly.type
_entity_poly.pdbx_seq_one_letter_code
_entity_poly.pdbx_strand_id
1 'polypeptide(L)'
;MQRNYIIVVCLVLVLGLALTSGGLAQEEGDTWRPPALTSLEPAPWRLDHGAWAAGVTDEEVEFVEVPVTADTFIASTYPYDWKSFEKEDSLWFGTDWDLGHLRTLLRWDPLPSLPGIYAGAAVYLPIAGQDPEMSMATRAYQVEGSWSAPKWQTQPRVWETPIAQFTIGTELGWYWFDISDLASKWHGDWAGGYVIPNYGIELRGPETSGRAVKGMWSREAGPDAPIATLVVAYVPDRTPPVCRVEPLPLVSSNIIVVQYSCTDSLSPVVASKLQMRQDDGAWQTVSSGGFFDSNYVMTDGRGGKTYAFRAQATDRFGNVSDWTPDGAAVTTVESVSPEGVARPASALRVGAGIHFPDELFSWNDPGPVKSGMGRIDRSYADASDGVWHSIKEGQLLPLEIGHHYLFRQRGIDSAKNMSSWIATGPALAYYRYAEGRVLAMNEQPLAELVLRIEPAALAPVVTDASGVYTAYLRSISGHTLGTSLASYDLENPYLPETAEDIGPQDHHVRSSSEGVRNGSFEAPLADEWQLEGDMVGRSQSALTESNHVLRFGADEQFVTLSRDGTTFSCLAIGQDGSMHLAWTEGSTLVYQSRDQLSTDWSYIEKPDSVTISRQYFGKCILAADADRRVHLAFTDDWTSGVYRIRDLDGNWSEPQLEPALGHSKQIVHSLVLDSSGTAHIILEELAAIMQDDGKYTIAHKLYYVQRKASGNWEAPVILASFQVPDQWSSYALSGVHADLALGADGTRHVVFAGDDSVGLAYRSSLDGRHWSTPEMVSAAGRSPTLELSRDGDLYAFWISGNSPYGGRFVYAKQSQSAWEEPSVPDVTNYLASTLFYSIVQDEKGVWRLFLQPRAGHEYLFSGLTLDTLKEIMAIPAVNIPGAFLVDDRSAMLYLLRHYEPDPSYFPGHRTDLVRLSASYVSGESQASQQIFVPAAVSVPMLSWHGGVGEIAAFTEGGQLYVGTTSATGEWHDLAPVSRDVGAHVAWVDLSAWSGQAMTLTYRFDQRGDSSAWAWLDDVHVGGVPLNAGVTLNRAGQLAQAGQDFSFAVSVSNRRPMSLTIPLEVTWPAGWPLQETSEMPDEARDGVARFGLPLDGETSTTLRFTVIIPTDTPRSAQTIAARLLDPMAAEDYTPDDNQAAMTLVVDGLAYWLPLSLR
;
A
#
# COMPACT_ATOMS: atom_id res chain seq x y z
N MET A 1 79.13 7.07 20.36
CA MET A 1 80.26 7.39 19.45
C MET A 1 79.99 6.67 18.13
N GLN A 2 80.35 7.15 16.94
CA GLN A 2 80.79 8.46 16.43
C GLN A 2 80.43 8.41 14.93
N ARG A 3 79.65 9.34 14.36
CA ARG A 3 79.87 10.79 14.11
C ARG A 3 80.66 11.07 12.82
N ASN A 4 80.22 12.15 12.17
CA ASN A 4 80.90 12.93 11.13
C ASN A 4 80.98 12.29 9.74
N TYR A 5 79.99 12.57 8.88
CA TYR A 5 80.25 13.04 7.50
C TYR A 5 79.03 13.70 6.80
N ILE A 6 77.80 13.57 7.31
CA ILE A 6 76.59 14.10 6.65
C ILE A 6 76.24 15.57 7.01
N ILE A 7 76.79 16.13 8.11
CA ILE A 7 76.40 17.47 8.61
C ILE A 7 77.10 18.64 7.86
N VAL A 8 78.15 18.39 7.06
CA VAL A 8 78.96 19.47 6.47
C VAL A 8 78.41 19.99 5.12
N VAL A 9 77.63 19.20 4.38
CA VAL A 9 77.14 19.61 3.04
C VAL A 9 75.88 20.47 3.13
N CYS A 10 74.99 20.24 4.09
CA CYS A 10 73.76 21.04 4.24
C CYS A 10 74.00 22.45 4.82
N LEU A 11 75.12 22.70 5.51
CA LEU A 11 75.38 24.01 6.14
C LEU A 11 75.96 25.07 5.17
N VAL A 12 76.54 24.63 4.03
CA VAL A 12 77.18 25.55 3.06
C VAL A 12 76.18 26.07 2.02
N LEU A 13 75.14 25.31 1.68
CA LEU A 13 74.10 25.72 0.74
C LEU A 13 73.07 26.70 1.35
N VAL A 14 72.90 26.73 2.67
CA VAL A 14 71.96 27.64 3.36
C VAL A 14 72.60 29.00 3.68
N LEU A 15 73.93 29.10 3.73
CA LEU A 15 74.66 30.36 3.99
C LEU A 15 75.16 31.08 2.72
N GLY A 16 75.02 30.47 1.54
CA GLY A 16 75.48 31.04 0.26
C GLY A 16 74.50 31.98 -0.45
N LEU A 17 73.24 32.05 0.00
CA LEU A 17 72.15 32.79 -0.68
C LEU A 17 71.79 34.14 -0.01
N ALA A 18 72.55 34.57 0.99
CA ALA A 18 72.25 35.77 1.80
C ALA A 18 72.97 37.06 1.38
N LEU A 19 73.77 37.06 0.29
CA LEU A 19 74.71 38.16 -0.02
C LEU A 19 74.82 38.59 -1.51
N THR A 20 73.73 38.60 -2.28
CA THR A 20 73.65 39.40 -3.54
C THR A 20 72.23 39.87 -3.87
N SER A 21 71.74 40.91 -3.19
CA SER A 21 70.55 41.67 -3.64
C SER A 21 70.58 43.11 -3.10
N GLY A 22 71.60 43.87 -3.49
CA GLY A 22 71.62 45.32 -3.27
C GLY A 22 71.04 46.05 -4.48
N GLY A 23 70.06 46.93 -4.24
CA GLY A 23 69.81 48.07 -5.12
C GLY A 23 68.92 47.86 -6.35
N LEU A 24 67.68 47.42 -6.15
CA LEU A 24 66.56 48.05 -6.85
C LEU A 24 65.60 48.60 -5.79
N ALA A 25 65.38 49.91 -5.81
CA ALA A 25 64.37 50.53 -4.98
C ALA A 25 63.00 50.12 -5.55
N GLN A 26 62.35 49.17 -4.89
CA GLN A 26 60.92 48.99 -5.02
C GLN A 26 60.30 50.25 -4.39
N GLU A 27 59.61 51.06 -5.20
CA GLU A 27 58.77 52.11 -4.65
C GLU A 27 57.78 51.43 -3.70
N GLU A 28 57.78 51.83 -2.44
CA GLU A 28 56.65 51.60 -1.54
C GLU A 28 55.47 52.37 -2.15
N GLY A 29 54.76 51.73 -3.07
CA GLY A 29 53.48 52.25 -3.53
C GLY A 29 52.60 52.41 -2.31
N ASP A 30 52.20 53.65 -2.04
CA ASP A 30 51.33 54.00 -0.91
C ASP A 30 50.18 53.00 -0.86
N THR A 31 50.24 52.06 0.09
CA THR A 31 49.07 51.26 0.47
C THR A 31 48.08 52.28 0.97
N TRP A 32 47.08 52.61 0.14
CA TRP A 32 46.08 53.61 0.42
C TRP A 32 45.30 53.15 1.66
N ARG A 33 45.78 53.55 2.83
CA ARG A 33 45.00 53.47 4.06
C ARG A 33 44.04 54.65 3.97
N PRO A 34 42.71 54.45 4.07
CA PRO A 34 41.81 55.57 4.19
C PRO A 34 42.30 56.48 5.33
N PRO A 35 42.28 57.82 5.15
CA PRO A 35 42.80 58.73 6.16
C PRO A 35 42.15 58.44 7.50
N ALA A 36 42.96 58.30 8.55
CA ALA A 36 42.55 57.72 9.82
C ALA A 36 41.25 58.33 10.34
N LEU A 37 40.15 57.58 10.24
CA LEU A 37 38.79 57.98 10.60
C LEU A 37 38.54 58.00 12.11
N THR A 38 39.57 58.34 12.90
CA THR A 38 39.54 58.47 14.36
C THR A 38 38.70 59.65 14.86
N SER A 39 37.95 60.31 13.98
CA SER A 39 37.09 61.47 14.29
C SER A 39 35.66 61.35 13.74
N LEU A 40 35.23 60.18 13.27
CA LEU A 40 33.82 59.83 13.41
C LEU A 40 33.63 59.54 14.91
N GLU A 41 33.35 60.60 15.69
CA GLU A 41 32.85 60.39 17.04
C GLU A 41 31.61 59.50 16.94
N PRO A 42 31.45 58.49 17.83
CA PRO A 42 30.21 57.74 17.93
C PRO A 42 29.13 58.65 18.52
N ALA A 43 28.61 59.55 17.68
CA ALA A 43 27.37 60.26 17.93
C ALA A 43 26.32 59.20 18.33
N PRO A 44 25.49 59.44 19.36
CA PRO A 44 24.61 58.42 19.92
C PRO A 44 23.66 57.88 18.84
N TRP A 45 24.06 56.77 18.25
CA TRP A 45 23.56 56.23 16.98
C TRP A 45 22.32 55.40 17.22
N ARG A 46 21.35 55.98 17.93
CA ARG A 46 20.00 55.41 17.96
C ARG A 46 19.45 55.54 16.54
N LEU A 47 19.52 54.45 15.79
CA LEU A 47 18.98 54.37 14.44
C LEU A 47 17.53 54.85 14.49
N ASP A 48 17.16 55.75 13.59
CA ASP A 48 15.79 56.26 13.53
C ASP A 48 14.90 55.20 12.86
N HIS A 49 14.56 54.16 13.64
CA HIS A 49 13.83 52.99 13.16
C HIS A 49 12.41 53.34 12.65
N GLY A 50 11.86 54.50 13.05
CA GLY A 50 10.52 54.94 12.64
C GLY A 50 10.39 55.26 11.14
N ALA A 51 11.51 55.41 10.42
CA ALA A 51 11.49 55.74 8.99
C ALA A 51 11.08 54.56 8.08
N TRP A 52 11.22 53.30 8.54
CA TRP A 52 10.95 52.10 7.73
C TRP A 52 9.78 51.26 8.25
N ALA A 53 9.50 51.29 9.55
CA ALA A 53 8.32 50.67 10.17
C ALA A 53 7.01 51.48 9.93
N ALA A 54 6.82 52.04 8.74
CA ALA A 54 5.77 52.99 8.40
C ALA A 54 4.36 52.35 8.39
N GLY A 55 3.77 52.21 9.57
CA GLY A 55 2.45 51.61 9.78
C GLY A 55 2.26 50.96 11.14
N VAL A 56 3.35 50.68 11.87
CA VAL A 56 3.30 50.13 13.23
C VAL A 56 3.67 51.23 14.23
N THR A 57 2.93 51.35 15.33
CA THR A 57 3.25 52.32 16.38
C THR A 57 4.43 51.83 17.22
N ASP A 58 5.41 52.70 17.51
CA ASP A 58 6.63 52.40 18.28
C ASP A 58 6.41 51.74 19.66
N GLU A 59 5.19 51.74 20.19
CA GLU A 59 4.85 51.11 21.48
C GLU A 59 4.67 49.57 21.39
N GLU A 60 4.58 48.98 20.18
CA GLU A 60 4.29 47.54 19.98
C GLU A 60 5.43 46.73 19.34
N VAL A 61 6.54 47.37 18.93
CA VAL A 61 7.65 46.72 18.21
C VAL A 61 8.92 46.69 19.05
N GLU A 62 9.54 45.51 19.14
CA GLU A 62 10.89 45.33 19.70
C GLU A 62 11.90 45.13 18.55
N PHE A 63 13.12 45.66 18.72
CA PHE A 63 14.18 45.61 17.71
C PHE A 63 15.37 44.77 18.22
N VAL A 64 15.94 43.92 17.36
CA VAL A 64 17.20 43.21 17.61
C VAL A 64 18.22 43.57 16.55
N GLU A 65 19.38 44.03 17.00
CA GLU A 65 20.54 44.29 16.16
C GLU A 65 21.43 43.04 16.10
N VAL A 66 21.68 42.55 14.89
CA VAL A 66 22.52 41.39 14.60
C VAL A 66 23.73 41.88 13.80
N PRO A 67 24.94 41.94 14.38
CA PRO A 67 26.15 42.31 13.63
C PRO A 67 26.51 41.25 12.59
N VAL A 68 27.14 41.65 11.49
CA VAL A 68 27.65 40.69 10.49
C VAL A 68 28.65 39.71 11.14
N THR A 69 28.49 38.41 10.87
CA THR A 69 29.29 37.36 11.51
C THR A 69 30.22 36.65 10.53
N ALA A 70 29.93 36.73 9.23
CA ALA A 70 30.87 36.43 8.17
C ALA A 70 30.70 37.42 7.02
N ASP A 71 31.82 37.95 6.55
CA ASP A 71 31.92 38.89 5.45
C ASP A 71 33.09 38.54 4.54
N THR A 72 33.05 39.00 3.29
CA THR A 72 34.18 39.03 2.37
C THR A 72 33.85 39.90 1.17
N PHE A 73 34.79 40.10 0.25
CA PHE A 73 34.48 40.55 -1.10
C PHE A 73 35.18 39.70 -2.16
N ILE A 74 34.60 39.71 -3.36
CA ILE A 74 35.10 38.99 -4.54
C ILE A 74 35.33 39.97 -5.69
N ALA A 75 36.33 39.67 -6.53
CA ALA A 75 36.81 40.57 -7.58
C ALA A 75 36.84 39.89 -8.96
N SER A 76 36.38 40.60 -10.00
CA SER A 76 36.27 40.04 -11.36
C SER A 76 37.62 39.70 -12.00
N THR A 77 38.71 40.34 -11.56
CA THR A 77 40.08 40.04 -12.01
C THR A 77 40.67 38.79 -11.36
N TYR A 78 40.08 38.30 -10.28
CA TYR A 78 40.47 37.07 -9.57
C TYR A 78 39.34 36.03 -9.57
N PRO A 79 38.75 35.69 -10.74
CA PRO A 79 37.45 35.03 -10.75
C PRO A 79 37.52 33.57 -10.24
N TYR A 80 38.68 32.90 -10.32
CA TYR A 80 38.87 31.52 -9.88
C TYR A 80 39.65 31.37 -8.57
N ASP A 81 40.34 32.43 -8.11
CA ASP A 81 41.17 32.35 -6.92
C ASP A 81 40.26 32.36 -5.68
N TRP A 82 40.56 31.51 -4.71
CA TRP A 82 39.82 31.42 -3.45
C TRP A 82 40.30 32.47 -2.45
N LYS A 83 41.12 33.43 -2.87
CA LYS A 83 41.40 34.67 -2.14
C LYS A 83 40.17 35.60 -2.15
N SER A 84 39.07 35.09 -1.61
CA SER A 84 38.15 35.90 -0.83
C SER A 84 38.98 36.70 0.19
N PHE A 85 38.73 38.01 0.27
CA PHE A 85 39.52 38.94 1.07
C PHE A 85 39.15 38.86 2.58
N GLU A 86 39.04 37.63 3.11
CA GLU A 86 38.55 37.23 4.46
C GLU A 86 39.38 37.76 5.65
N LYS A 87 40.31 38.70 5.40
CA LYS A 87 41.24 39.29 6.39
C LYS A 87 41.60 40.75 6.11
N GLU A 88 40.94 41.39 5.16
CA GLU A 88 41.10 42.83 4.98
C GLU A 88 40.25 43.57 6.02
N ASP A 89 40.77 44.65 6.58
CA ASP A 89 40.01 45.54 7.49
C ASP A 89 38.85 46.27 6.76
N SER A 90 38.76 46.15 5.43
CA SER A 90 37.77 46.87 4.61
C SER A 90 37.18 46.01 3.50
N LEU A 91 35.87 46.14 3.32
CA LEU A 91 35.09 45.49 2.27
C LEU A 91 34.75 46.50 1.18
N TRP A 92 34.81 46.07 -0.08
CA TRP A 92 34.62 46.94 -1.24
C TRP A 92 33.63 46.37 -2.26
N PHE A 93 32.85 47.24 -2.88
CA PHE A 93 31.91 46.90 -3.95
C PHE A 93 31.74 48.04 -4.96
N GLY A 94 31.40 47.70 -6.20
CA GLY A 94 31.36 48.62 -7.34
C GLY A 94 32.39 48.24 -8.41
N THR A 95 33.11 49.22 -8.96
CA THR A 95 34.22 48.97 -9.89
C THR A 95 35.46 49.76 -9.47
N ASP A 96 36.60 49.07 -9.45
CA ASP A 96 37.93 49.63 -9.27
C ASP A 96 38.81 49.34 -10.51
N TRP A 97 39.87 50.13 -10.72
CA TRP A 97 40.75 49.98 -11.90
C TRP A 97 41.66 48.76 -11.83
N ASP A 98 42.12 48.38 -10.63
CA ASP A 98 43.11 47.32 -10.45
C ASP A 98 42.43 45.97 -10.15
N LEU A 99 41.32 46.00 -9.41
CA LEU A 99 40.56 44.81 -9.03
C LEU A 99 39.35 44.52 -9.96
N GLY A 100 39.03 45.45 -10.87
CA GLY A 100 37.86 45.35 -11.73
C GLY A 100 36.55 45.50 -10.95
N HIS A 101 35.54 44.73 -11.31
CA HIS A 101 34.27 44.75 -10.59
C HIS A 101 34.41 44.04 -9.23
N LEU A 102 33.79 44.62 -8.21
CA LEU A 102 33.87 44.22 -6.81
C LEU A 102 32.47 43.98 -6.24
N ARG A 103 32.31 42.88 -5.50
CA ARG A 103 31.05 42.47 -4.87
C ARG A 103 31.33 42.08 -3.42
N THR A 104 30.60 42.65 -2.46
CA THR A 104 30.74 42.32 -1.03
C THR A 104 29.68 41.30 -0.63
N LEU A 105 30.04 40.27 0.12
CA LEU A 105 29.10 39.29 0.70
C LEU A 105 29.04 39.47 2.22
N LEU A 106 27.84 39.39 2.80
CA LEU A 106 27.56 39.62 4.22
C LEU A 106 26.59 38.55 4.74
N ARG A 107 26.85 37.95 5.90
CA ARG A 107 25.99 36.94 6.55
C ARG A 107 25.90 37.14 8.07
N TRP A 108 24.71 36.87 8.62
CA TRP A 108 24.33 37.10 10.01
C TRP A 108 23.89 35.80 10.70
N ASP A 109 24.83 35.08 11.32
CA ASP A 109 24.58 33.78 11.96
C ASP A 109 25.02 33.72 13.43
N PRO A 110 24.23 33.07 14.32
CA PRO A 110 22.86 32.64 14.09
C PRO A 110 21.91 33.85 14.04
N LEU A 111 20.87 33.79 13.21
CA LEU A 111 19.74 34.69 13.40
C LEU A 111 19.11 34.40 14.79
N PRO A 112 18.84 35.43 15.61
CA PRO A 112 18.23 35.23 16.91
C PRO A 112 16.83 34.63 16.75
N SER A 113 16.47 33.71 17.65
CA SER A 113 15.09 33.28 17.79
C SER A 113 14.26 34.45 18.32
N LEU A 114 13.64 35.20 17.41
CA LEU A 114 12.75 36.31 17.75
C LEU A 114 11.61 35.80 18.66
N PRO A 115 11.30 36.46 19.79
CA PRO A 115 10.20 36.06 20.67
C PRO A 115 8.84 36.66 20.23
N GLY A 116 8.59 36.73 18.92
CA GLY A 116 7.32 37.24 18.38
C GLY A 116 7.30 37.30 16.86
N ILE A 117 6.19 37.80 16.32
CA ILE A 117 5.91 37.87 14.87
C ILE A 117 6.88 38.83 14.20
N TYR A 118 7.56 38.34 13.16
CA TYR A 118 8.40 39.14 12.28
C TYR A 118 7.65 40.36 11.70
N ALA A 119 8.08 41.57 12.07
CA ALA A 119 7.50 42.84 11.59
C ALA A 119 8.29 43.44 10.41
N GLY A 120 9.56 43.03 10.23
CA GLY A 120 10.40 43.39 9.09
C GLY A 120 11.89 43.33 9.42
N ALA A 121 12.76 43.57 8.44
CA ALA A 121 14.19 43.78 8.70
C ALA A 121 14.88 44.67 7.67
N ALA A 122 15.86 45.43 8.13
CA ALA A 122 16.71 46.30 7.31
C ALA A 122 18.19 46.04 7.58
N VAL A 123 19.02 46.12 6.55
CA VAL A 123 20.48 46.08 6.69
C VAL A 123 21.01 47.50 6.71
N TYR A 124 21.76 47.84 7.76
CA TYR A 124 22.44 49.11 7.93
C TYR A 124 23.92 48.95 7.55
N LEU A 125 24.39 49.79 6.63
CA LEU A 125 25.74 49.80 6.07
C LEU A 125 26.51 51.07 6.47
N PRO A 126 27.64 50.96 7.18
CA PRO A 126 28.50 52.09 7.51
C PRO A 126 29.53 52.33 6.41
N ILE A 127 29.21 53.26 5.50
CA ILE A 127 30.10 53.62 4.40
C ILE A 127 31.21 54.54 4.91
N ALA A 128 32.43 54.01 4.92
CA ALA A 128 33.62 54.61 5.52
C ALA A 128 34.74 54.91 4.50
N GLY A 129 34.76 54.19 3.37
CA GLY A 129 35.67 54.41 2.25
C GLY A 129 34.90 54.80 1.00
N GLN A 130 35.43 55.72 0.19
CA GLN A 130 34.67 56.26 -0.95
C GLN A 130 35.58 56.90 -2.01
N ASP A 131 35.19 56.75 -3.29
CA ASP A 131 35.51 57.71 -4.35
C ASP A 131 34.56 58.93 -4.24
N PRO A 132 35.03 60.12 -3.78
CA PRO A 132 34.18 61.14 -3.16
C PRO A 132 33.12 61.76 -4.07
N GLU A 133 33.30 61.69 -5.39
CA GLU A 133 32.54 62.52 -6.33
C GLU A 133 31.26 61.86 -6.89
N MET A 134 31.00 60.58 -6.61
CA MET A 134 29.89 59.85 -7.24
C MET A 134 28.90 59.19 -6.26
N SER A 135 27.62 59.39 -6.57
CA SER A 135 26.50 58.59 -6.06
C SER A 135 26.46 57.24 -6.77
N MET A 136 26.16 56.16 -6.05
CA MET A 136 26.28 54.79 -6.53
C MET A 136 24.98 53.99 -6.35
N ALA A 137 24.32 53.69 -7.46
CA ALA A 137 23.20 52.76 -7.49
C ALA A 137 23.69 51.34 -7.12
N THR A 138 23.20 50.83 -6.00
CA THR A 138 23.62 49.56 -5.41
C THR A 138 22.44 48.60 -5.37
N ARG A 139 22.74 47.31 -5.58
CA ARG A 139 21.76 46.23 -5.56
C ARG A 139 22.18 45.20 -4.51
N ALA A 140 21.23 44.74 -3.73
CA ALA A 140 21.40 43.57 -2.88
C ALA A 140 20.83 42.33 -3.59
N TYR A 141 21.47 41.18 -3.41
CA TYR A 141 21.04 39.87 -3.94
C TYR A 141 21.09 38.83 -2.82
N GLN A 142 20.27 37.78 -2.91
CA GLN A 142 20.39 36.63 -2.01
C GLN A 142 21.63 35.80 -2.40
N VAL A 143 22.33 35.23 -1.42
CA VAL A 143 23.35 34.19 -1.67
C VAL A 143 22.65 32.83 -1.75
N GLU A 144 22.84 32.09 -2.85
CA GLU A 144 22.16 30.79 -3.05
C GLU A 144 22.90 29.60 -2.39
N GLY A 145 24.20 29.74 -2.09
CA GLY A 145 25.07 28.63 -1.69
C GLY A 145 25.78 28.80 -0.36
N SER A 146 26.20 27.68 0.24
CA SER A 146 26.95 27.67 1.49
C SER A 146 28.33 28.35 1.38
N TRP A 147 28.79 28.92 2.48
CA TRP A 147 30.05 29.66 2.62
C TRP A 147 31.32 28.77 2.60
N SER A 148 31.37 27.79 1.70
CA SER A 148 32.54 26.93 1.49
C SER A 148 33.68 27.63 0.71
N ALA A 149 33.33 28.60 -0.12
CA ALA A 149 34.11 29.78 -0.55
C ALA A 149 33.31 30.47 -1.69
N PRO A 150 32.72 31.66 -1.50
CA PRO A 150 32.03 32.35 -2.58
C PRO A 150 33.02 32.74 -3.69
N LYS A 151 32.65 32.51 -4.96
CA LYS A 151 33.48 32.84 -6.14
C LYS A 151 32.71 33.68 -7.13
N TRP A 152 33.44 34.41 -7.96
CA TRP A 152 32.89 35.33 -8.95
C TRP A 152 31.85 34.71 -9.90
N GLN A 153 32.00 33.43 -10.26
CA GLN A 153 31.06 32.73 -11.15
C GLN A 153 29.93 32.01 -10.40
N THR A 154 30.05 31.81 -9.08
CA THR A 154 29.13 30.93 -8.33
C THR A 154 28.12 31.69 -7.47
N GLN A 155 28.33 32.99 -7.21
CA GLN A 155 27.43 33.80 -6.39
C GLN A 155 27.21 35.20 -6.98
N PRO A 156 25.98 35.71 -6.83
CA PRO A 156 24.76 35.17 -7.41
C PRO A 156 24.73 35.32 -8.93
N ARG A 157 23.83 34.58 -9.58
CA ARG A 157 23.71 34.51 -11.04
C ARG A 157 23.37 35.90 -11.59
N VAL A 158 23.92 36.22 -12.76
CA VAL A 158 23.81 37.57 -13.38
C VAL A 158 22.36 37.97 -13.70
N TRP A 159 21.44 37.00 -13.74
CA TRP A 159 20.04 37.16 -14.15
C TRP A 159 19.04 37.27 -12.99
N GLU A 160 19.49 37.16 -11.74
CA GLU A 160 18.59 37.22 -10.59
C GLU A 160 17.97 38.61 -10.42
N THR A 161 16.75 38.64 -9.88
CA THR A 161 16.12 39.89 -9.43
C THR A 161 16.75 40.29 -8.09
N PRO A 162 17.29 41.50 -7.94
CA PRO A 162 17.84 41.94 -6.67
C PRO A 162 16.74 42.06 -5.61
N ILE A 163 17.02 41.60 -4.39
CA ILE A 163 16.10 41.70 -3.24
C ILE A 163 15.84 43.15 -2.83
N ALA A 164 16.81 44.04 -3.08
CA ALA A 164 16.68 45.47 -2.85
C ALA A 164 17.51 46.27 -3.87
N GLN A 165 17.05 47.48 -4.20
CA GLN A 165 17.82 48.46 -4.96
C GLN A 165 17.82 49.78 -4.19
N PHE A 166 19.00 50.34 -3.95
CA PHE A 166 19.16 51.57 -3.17
C PHE A 166 20.29 52.41 -3.75
N THR A 167 20.43 53.66 -3.29
CA THR A 167 21.46 54.59 -3.78
C THR A 167 22.33 55.05 -2.63
N ILE A 168 23.64 54.78 -2.72
CA ILE A 168 24.63 55.28 -1.78
C ILE A 168 25.09 56.64 -2.27
N GLY A 169 24.82 57.69 -1.50
CA GLY A 169 25.12 59.07 -1.85
C GLY A 169 26.62 59.38 -1.86
N THR A 170 26.93 60.67 -1.94
CA THR A 170 28.30 61.19 -1.91
C THR A 170 28.85 61.42 -0.50
N GLU A 171 28.06 61.17 0.55
CA GLU A 171 28.41 61.41 1.94
C GLU A 171 28.83 60.10 2.64
N LEU A 172 29.78 60.19 3.56
CA LEU A 172 30.12 59.08 4.45
C LEU A 172 29.07 58.98 5.58
N GLY A 173 28.72 57.77 5.98
CA GLY A 173 27.72 57.56 7.03
C GLY A 173 26.94 56.24 6.88
N TRP A 174 25.84 56.15 7.63
CA TRP A 174 24.96 55.00 7.61
C TRP A 174 23.94 55.08 6.49
N TYR A 175 23.92 54.05 5.65
CA TYR A 175 22.87 53.79 4.66
C TYR A 175 22.05 52.58 5.11
N TRP A 176 20.80 52.47 4.68
CA TRP A 176 20.00 51.27 4.95
C TRP A 176 19.15 50.88 3.75
N PHE A 177 18.74 49.62 3.72
CA PHE A 177 17.77 49.10 2.77
C PHE A 177 16.98 47.95 3.40
N ASP A 178 15.73 47.80 2.95
CA ASP A 178 14.80 46.77 3.39
C ASP A 178 15.18 45.38 2.81
N ILE A 179 15.14 44.34 3.64
CA ILE A 179 15.25 42.93 3.22
C ILE A 179 14.15 42.05 3.84
N SER A 180 13.01 42.64 4.21
CA SER A 180 11.95 41.98 4.98
C SER A 180 11.47 40.67 4.37
N ASP A 181 11.29 40.64 3.06
CA ASP A 181 10.88 39.45 2.28
C ASP A 181 11.92 38.32 2.26
N LEU A 182 13.20 38.60 2.55
CA LEU A 182 14.26 37.59 2.60
C LEU A 182 14.43 37.06 4.03
N ALA A 183 14.53 37.95 5.01
CA ALA A 183 14.78 37.56 6.39
C ALA A 183 13.58 36.88 7.07
N SER A 184 12.33 37.17 6.66
CA SER A 184 11.15 36.37 7.03
C SER A 184 11.24 34.90 6.57
N LYS A 185 11.80 34.65 5.38
CA LYS A 185 12.03 33.29 4.84
C LYS A 185 13.22 32.59 5.52
N TRP A 186 14.21 33.32 6.02
CA TRP A 186 15.28 32.74 6.84
C TRP A 186 14.79 32.30 8.22
N HIS A 187 13.91 33.09 8.84
CA HIS A 187 13.38 32.80 10.19
C HIS A 187 12.29 31.72 10.18
N GLY A 188 11.55 31.58 9.08
CA GLY A 188 10.55 30.52 8.91
C GLY A 188 9.16 30.87 9.44
N ASP A 189 8.86 32.17 9.52
CA ASP A 189 7.54 32.75 9.76
C ASP A 189 6.84 33.14 8.42
N TRP A 190 7.45 32.85 7.26
CA TRP A 190 6.83 33.08 5.96
C TRP A 190 5.55 32.23 5.79
N ALA A 191 4.44 32.88 5.42
CA ALA A 191 3.11 32.25 5.30
C ALA A 191 3.03 31.06 4.32
N GLY A 192 4.03 30.89 3.44
CA GLY A 192 4.19 29.74 2.56
C GLY A 192 4.98 28.55 3.14
N GLY A 193 5.39 28.58 4.41
CA GLY A 193 6.02 27.45 5.12
C GLY A 193 7.48 27.09 4.74
N TYR A 194 8.00 27.60 3.62
CA TYR A 194 9.37 27.34 3.17
C TYR A 194 10.40 28.18 3.94
N VAL A 195 11.10 27.53 4.88
CA VAL A 195 12.33 28.06 5.51
C VAL A 195 13.48 27.87 4.52
N ILE A 196 14.17 28.95 4.14
CA ILE A 196 15.37 28.89 3.30
C ILE A 196 16.63 29.10 4.15
N PRO A 197 17.75 28.40 3.89
CA PRO A 197 18.98 28.60 4.63
C PRO A 197 19.49 30.05 4.55
N ASN A 198 19.96 30.58 5.68
CA ASN A 198 20.64 31.86 5.72
C ASN A 198 22.07 31.73 5.19
N TYR A 199 22.27 32.07 3.93
CA TYR A 199 23.60 32.27 3.36
C TYR A 199 23.97 33.77 3.23
N GLY A 200 23.13 34.67 3.74
CA GLY A 200 23.35 36.12 3.67
C GLY A 200 23.04 36.74 2.30
N ILE A 201 23.65 37.89 2.04
CA ILE A 201 23.42 38.71 0.84
C ILE A 201 24.73 39.06 0.11
N GLU A 202 24.64 39.35 -1.19
CA GLU A 202 25.67 40.08 -1.94
C GLU A 202 25.23 41.53 -2.18
N LEU A 203 26.16 42.48 -2.00
CA LEU A 203 26.09 43.86 -2.46
C LEU A 203 26.87 44.05 -3.76
N ARG A 204 26.20 44.58 -4.78
CA ARG A 204 26.75 44.84 -6.12
C ARG A 204 26.52 46.29 -6.50
N GLY A 205 27.61 47.03 -6.76
CA GLY A 205 27.55 48.36 -7.37
C GLY A 205 27.47 48.30 -8.90
N PRO A 206 27.59 49.44 -9.61
CA PRO A 206 27.58 49.49 -11.06
C PRO A 206 28.85 48.85 -11.66
N GLU A 207 28.67 47.76 -12.40
CA GLU A 207 29.74 47.07 -13.16
C GLU A 207 29.97 47.81 -14.49
N THR A 208 30.55 49.01 -14.42
CA THR A 208 30.78 49.91 -15.57
C THR A 208 32.27 50.12 -15.83
N SER A 209 32.67 50.69 -16.97
CA SER A 209 34.10 50.87 -17.32
C SER A 209 34.80 52.04 -16.61
N GLY A 210 34.22 52.59 -15.55
CA GLY A 210 34.79 53.68 -14.75
C GLY A 210 34.97 53.26 -13.30
N ARG A 211 35.91 53.89 -12.58
CA ARG A 211 36.05 53.68 -11.14
C ARG A 211 34.84 54.27 -10.42
N ALA A 212 34.13 53.45 -9.68
CA ALA A 212 32.99 53.81 -8.86
C ALA A 212 32.91 52.77 -7.74
N VAL A 213 33.64 53.02 -6.65
CA VAL A 213 33.76 52.08 -5.53
C VAL A 213 33.30 52.73 -4.22
N LYS A 214 32.61 51.94 -3.39
CA LYS A 214 32.30 52.27 -2.00
C LYS A 214 32.91 51.20 -1.10
N GLY A 215 33.34 51.62 0.08
CA GLY A 215 33.98 50.78 1.09
C GLY A 215 33.32 50.92 2.46
N MET A 216 33.29 49.82 3.19
CA MET A 216 32.87 49.75 4.60
C MET A 216 33.94 48.99 5.40
N TRP A 217 33.90 49.07 6.72
CA TRP A 217 34.74 48.23 7.56
C TRP A 217 34.24 46.78 7.54
N SER A 218 35.18 45.83 7.55
CA SER A 218 34.88 44.42 7.84
C SER A 218 34.79 44.17 9.34
N ARG A 219 34.34 42.99 9.75
CA ARG A 219 34.46 42.51 11.13
C ARG A 219 35.92 42.36 11.60
N GLU A 220 36.89 42.22 10.70
CA GLU A 220 38.32 42.16 11.04
C GLU A 220 38.91 43.51 11.47
N ALA A 221 38.28 44.64 11.09
CA ALA A 221 38.71 46.00 11.44
C ALA A 221 38.79 46.29 12.95
N GLY A 222 38.20 45.43 13.78
CA GLY A 222 38.23 45.49 15.24
C GLY A 222 36.88 45.87 15.86
N PRO A 223 36.73 45.71 17.19
CA PRO A 223 35.44 45.80 17.89
C PRO A 223 34.85 47.21 17.95
N ASP A 224 35.66 48.25 17.72
CA ASP A 224 35.23 49.65 17.70
C ASP A 224 34.85 50.15 16.29
N ALA A 225 35.05 49.33 15.25
CA ALA A 225 34.70 49.68 13.88
C ALA A 225 33.18 49.53 13.68
N PRO A 226 32.48 50.51 13.06
CA PRO A 226 31.10 50.31 12.67
C PRO A 226 31.07 49.32 11.49
N ILE A 227 30.42 48.18 11.69
CA ILE A 227 30.25 47.09 10.71
C ILE A 227 28.81 46.98 10.22
N ALA A 228 28.57 46.21 9.15
CA ALA A 228 27.22 46.00 8.64
C ALA A 228 26.34 45.26 9.68
N THR A 229 25.16 45.81 9.95
CA THR A 229 24.24 45.30 10.99
C THR A 229 22.88 45.04 10.38
N LEU A 230 22.36 43.83 10.59
CA LEU A 230 20.97 43.49 10.30
C LEU A 230 20.12 43.87 11.50
N VAL A 231 19.16 44.78 11.32
CA VAL A 231 18.18 45.15 12.35
C VAL A 231 16.87 44.47 12.01
N VAL A 232 16.39 43.63 12.92
CA VAL A 232 15.12 42.91 12.79
C VAL A 232 14.10 43.52 13.76
N ALA A 233 12.92 43.84 13.24
CA ALA A 233 11.76 44.27 14.01
C ALA A 233 10.81 43.08 14.21
N TYR A 234 10.24 42.94 15.39
CA TYR A 234 9.18 41.96 15.66
C TYR A 234 8.16 42.51 16.66
N VAL A 235 6.93 41.99 16.60
CA VAL A 235 5.87 42.22 17.58
C VAL A 235 5.90 41.05 18.58
N PRO A 236 6.28 41.25 19.85
CA PRO A 236 6.37 40.16 20.83
C PRO A 236 5.03 39.47 21.01
N ASP A 237 4.97 38.16 20.82
CA ASP A 237 3.75 37.43 21.14
C ASP A 237 3.68 37.14 22.64
N ARG A 238 2.58 37.57 23.25
CA ARG A 238 2.28 37.40 24.67
C ARG A 238 0.88 36.82 24.87
N THR A 239 0.20 36.41 23.79
CA THR A 239 -1.10 35.77 23.83
C THR A 239 -0.87 34.26 23.95
N PRO A 240 -1.36 33.59 25.00
CA PRO A 240 -1.30 32.14 25.05
C PRO A 240 -2.32 31.51 24.10
N PRO A 241 -2.03 30.30 23.57
CA PRO A 241 -2.98 29.56 22.76
C PRO A 241 -4.32 29.32 23.46
N VAL A 242 -5.37 29.09 22.67
CA VAL A 242 -6.69 28.67 23.16
C VAL A 242 -6.94 27.22 22.75
N CYS A 243 -7.17 26.35 23.73
CA CYS A 243 -7.58 24.96 23.49
C CYS A 243 -9.08 24.76 23.68
N ARG A 244 -9.64 23.81 22.94
CA ARG A 244 -11.00 23.27 23.09
C ARG A 244 -10.93 21.74 23.02
N VAL A 245 -11.70 21.08 23.88
CA VAL A 245 -11.98 19.64 23.80
C VAL A 245 -13.46 19.50 23.46
N GLU A 246 -13.80 18.65 22.51
CA GLU A 246 -15.20 18.42 22.13
C GLU A 246 -15.92 17.56 23.18
N PRO A 247 -17.20 17.86 23.52
CA PRO A 247 -17.96 17.06 24.47
C PRO A 247 -18.12 15.60 24.03
N LEU A 248 -17.95 14.68 24.97
CA LEU A 248 -18.19 13.25 24.75
C LEU A 248 -19.66 12.88 25.05
N PRO A 249 -20.17 11.76 24.50
CA PRO A 249 -21.43 11.17 24.94
C PRO A 249 -21.41 10.86 26.44
N LEU A 250 -22.56 10.94 27.13
CA LEU A 250 -22.62 10.65 28.58
C LEU A 250 -22.18 9.22 28.92
N VAL A 251 -22.41 8.28 28.00
CA VAL A 251 -21.98 6.88 28.08
C VAL A 251 -21.25 6.51 26.79
N SER A 252 -20.08 5.89 26.90
CA SER A 252 -19.24 5.43 25.78
C SER A 252 -18.95 3.93 25.84
N SER A 253 -18.42 3.38 24.75
CA SER A 253 -17.80 2.05 24.74
C SER A 253 -16.46 2.05 25.48
N ASN A 254 -15.77 0.91 25.57
CA ASN A 254 -14.38 0.85 26.03
C ASN A 254 -13.40 1.66 25.17
N ILE A 255 -13.78 1.95 23.92
CA ILE A 255 -13.06 2.84 23.01
C ILE A 255 -13.65 4.25 23.16
N ILE A 256 -12.82 5.21 23.57
CA ILE A 256 -13.17 6.63 23.69
C ILE A 256 -12.30 7.42 22.71
N VAL A 257 -12.94 8.11 21.76
CA VAL A 257 -12.27 9.03 20.84
C VAL A 257 -12.46 10.45 21.34
N VAL A 258 -11.38 11.08 21.79
CA VAL A 258 -11.36 12.46 22.29
C VAL A 258 -10.86 13.38 21.19
N GLN A 259 -11.72 14.23 20.68
CA GLN A 259 -11.34 15.26 19.72
C GLN A 259 -10.99 16.55 20.46
N TYR A 260 -9.85 17.16 20.14
CA TYR A 260 -9.43 18.44 20.68
C TYR A 260 -8.67 19.26 19.64
N SER A 261 -8.74 20.58 19.80
CA SER A 261 -8.02 21.54 18.96
C SER A 261 -7.41 22.61 19.84
N CYS A 262 -6.22 23.06 19.47
CA CYS A 262 -5.59 24.22 20.08
C CYS A 262 -5.17 25.16 18.95
N THR A 263 -5.57 26.41 19.06
CA THR A 263 -5.33 27.46 18.05
C THR A 263 -4.80 28.69 18.74
N ASP A 264 -3.90 29.38 18.06
CA ASP A 264 -3.41 30.69 18.45
C ASP A 264 -3.57 31.64 17.26
N SER A 265 -3.82 32.93 17.53
CA SER A 265 -4.09 33.95 16.52
C SER A 265 -2.85 34.69 16.02
N LEU A 266 -1.75 34.59 16.76
CA LEU A 266 -0.50 35.33 16.52
C LEU A 266 0.65 34.38 16.18
N SER A 267 0.68 33.17 16.74
CA SER A 267 1.79 32.23 16.55
C SER A 267 1.34 30.79 16.26
N PRO A 268 2.24 29.92 15.77
CA PRO A 268 1.94 28.49 15.65
C PRO A 268 2.06 27.78 17.01
N VAL A 269 1.05 26.97 17.36
CA VAL A 269 1.07 26.06 18.51
C VAL A 269 2.12 24.96 18.28
N VAL A 270 3.19 24.92 19.08
CA VAL A 270 4.28 23.92 18.92
C VAL A 270 4.07 22.64 19.72
N ALA A 271 3.32 22.70 20.81
CA ALA A 271 3.04 21.54 21.64
C ALA A 271 1.62 21.57 22.19
N SER A 272 1.01 20.39 22.27
CA SER A 272 -0.23 20.19 23.01
C SER A 272 -0.04 19.10 24.06
N LYS A 273 -0.82 19.18 25.14
CA LYS A 273 -0.87 18.18 26.21
C LYS A 273 -2.33 17.83 26.45
N LEU A 274 -2.67 16.56 26.33
CA LEU A 274 -3.96 16.04 26.75
C LEU A 274 -3.77 15.32 28.09
N GLN A 275 -4.60 15.68 29.07
CA GLN A 275 -4.71 14.99 30.34
C GLN A 275 -6.05 14.28 30.47
N MET A 276 -6.01 13.14 31.13
CA MET A 276 -7.15 12.31 31.49
C MET A 276 -7.22 12.15 33.01
N ARG A 277 -8.43 12.10 33.56
CA ARG A 277 -8.71 11.68 34.93
C ARG A 277 -9.73 10.56 34.90
N GLN A 278 -9.42 9.43 35.53
CA GLN A 278 -10.39 8.36 35.80
C GLN A 278 -11.03 8.61 37.18
N ASP A 279 -12.36 8.56 37.24
CA ASP A 279 -13.18 8.88 38.40
C ASP A 279 -12.76 10.24 39.03
N ASP A 280 -12.69 10.32 40.36
CA ASP A 280 -12.14 11.46 41.12
C ASP A 280 -10.62 11.34 41.34
N GLY A 281 -9.90 10.67 40.43
CA GLY A 281 -8.46 10.41 40.54
C GLY A 281 -7.55 11.63 40.33
N ALA A 282 -6.25 11.39 40.25
CA ALA A 282 -5.30 12.42 39.80
C ALA A 282 -5.35 12.56 38.27
N TRP A 283 -5.15 13.78 37.76
CA TRP A 283 -4.93 14.03 36.34
C TRP A 283 -3.61 13.40 35.87
N GLN A 284 -3.66 12.65 34.77
CA GLN A 284 -2.52 11.97 34.14
C GLN A 284 -2.37 12.46 32.69
N THR A 285 -1.16 12.75 32.25
CA THR A 285 -0.88 13.11 30.85
C THR A 285 -0.97 11.86 29.98
N VAL A 286 -1.86 11.87 28.99
CA VAL A 286 -2.11 10.76 28.06
C VAL A 286 -1.61 11.04 26.63
N SER A 287 -1.51 12.32 26.25
CA SER A 287 -0.72 12.74 25.09
C SER A 287 0.15 13.94 25.47
N SER A 288 1.38 13.94 24.96
CA SER A 288 2.31 15.07 24.99
C SER A 288 3.02 15.22 23.64
N GLY A 289 2.31 14.90 22.55
CA GLY A 289 2.81 14.97 21.18
C GLY A 289 3.03 16.41 20.72
N GLY A 290 4.17 16.66 20.07
CA GLY A 290 4.36 17.87 19.29
C GLY A 290 3.51 17.80 18.01
N PHE A 291 2.94 18.93 17.61
CA PHE A 291 2.26 19.18 16.32
C PHE A 291 1.32 18.08 15.76
N PHE A 292 0.01 18.39 15.76
CA PHE A 292 -1.08 17.85 14.90
C PHE A 292 -1.97 16.68 15.38
N ASP A 293 -1.73 16.05 16.54
CA ASP A 293 -2.73 15.12 17.10
C ASP A 293 -3.99 15.86 17.57
N SER A 294 -5.00 15.98 16.70
CA SER A 294 -6.34 16.50 17.04
C SER A 294 -7.26 15.46 17.67
N ASN A 295 -6.82 14.20 17.71
CA ASN A 295 -7.58 13.05 18.17
C ASN A 295 -6.73 12.22 19.13
N TYR A 296 -7.30 11.81 20.26
CA TYR A 296 -6.72 10.79 21.13
C TYR A 296 -7.70 9.62 21.25
N VAL A 297 -7.23 8.39 21.01
CA VAL A 297 -8.04 7.17 21.11
C VAL A 297 -7.59 6.36 22.32
N MET A 298 -8.45 6.30 23.33
CA MET A 298 -8.29 5.42 24.49
C MET A 298 -8.97 4.08 24.19
N THR A 299 -8.26 2.96 24.27
CA THR A 299 -8.78 1.63 23.87
C THR A 299 -9.08 0.70 25.06
N ASP A 300 -8.69 1.07 26.27
CA ASP A 300 -8.74 0.25 27.48
C ASP A 300 -9.74 0.75 28.54
N GLY A 301 -10.78 1.45 28.10
CA GLY A 301 -11.86 1.95 28.97
C GLY A 301 -12.51 0.82 29.77
N ARG A 302 -12.68 1.04 31.08
CA ARG A 302 -13.22 0.05 32.01
C ARG A 302 -14.66 0.37 32.36
N GLY A 303 -15.53 -0.63 32.26
CA GLY A 303 -16.96 -0.45 32.49
C GLY A 303 -17.29 0.08 33.88
N GLY A 304 -18.25 1.00 33.93
CA GLY A 304 -18.65 1.72 35.14
C GLY A 304 -17.63 2.76 35.63
N LYS A 305 -16.59 3.08 34.84
CA LYS A 305 -15.62 4.14 35.16
C LYS A 305 -15.91 5.41 34.37
N THR A 306 -15.80 6.54 35.06
CA THR A 306 -15.94 7.87 34.46
C THR A 306 -14.57 8.36 34.02
N TYR A 307 -14.46 8.88 32.81
CA TYR A 307 -13.25 9.47 32.26
C TYR A 307 -13.52 10.93 31.90
N ALA A 308 -12.69 11.83 32.42
CA ALA A 308 -12.70 13.25 32.10
C ALA A 308 -11.41 13.64 31.37
N PHE A 309 -11.49 14.56 30.41
CA PHE A 309 -10.35 15.00 29.59
C PHE A 309 -10.22 16.52 29.58
N ARG A 310 -8.98 17.00 29.52
CA ARG A 310 -8.65 18.42 29.36
C ARG A 310 -7.35 18.62 28.56
N ALA A 311 -7.28 19.71 27.80
CA ALA A 311 -6.14 20.06 26.97
C ALA A 311 -5.46 21.36 27.43
N GLN A 312 -4.17 21.47 27.12
CA GLN A 312 -3.35 22.68 27.25
C GLN A 312 -2.37 22.74 26.07
N ALA A 313 -2.01 23.93 25.60
CA ALA A 313 -1.05 24.13 24.52
C ALA A 313 0.10 25.07 24.92
N THR A 314 1.15 25.04 24.11
CA THR A 314 2.29 25.96 24.16
C THR A 314 2.62 26.40 22.74
N ASP A 315 2.84 27.69 22.54
CA ASP A 315 3.22 28.26 21.24
C ASP A 315 4.74 28.25 20.98
N ARG A 316 5.14 28.76 19.81
CA ARG A 316 6.57 28.91 19.41
C ARG A 316 7.37 29.82 20.34
N PHE A 317 6.72 30.70 21.08
CA PHE A 317 7.35 31.72 21.93
C PHE A 317 7.36 31.35 23.43
N GLY A 318 6.74 30.21 23.78
CA GLY A 318 6.70 29.68 25.15
C GLY A 318 5.50 30.13 25.97
N ASN A 319 4.53 30.85 25.39
CA ASN A 319 3.27 31.15 26.05
C ASN A 319 2.47 29.84 26.20
N VAL A 320 1.95 29.59 27.41
CA VAL A 320 1.24 28.35 27.76
C VAL A 320 -0.21 28.68 28.07
N SER A 321 -1.15 27.99 27.41
CA SER A 321 -2.57 28.18 27.67
C SER A 321 -2.95 27.80 29.10
N ASP A 322 -4.07 28.31 29.61
CA ASP A 322 -4.77 27.63 30.69
C ASP A 322 -5.22 26.23 30.25
N TRP A 323 -5.44 25.34 31.21
CA TRP A 323 -6.11 24.07 30.91
C TRP A 323 -7.58 24.34 30.56
N THR A 324 -8.11 23.62 29.56
CA THR A 324 -9.55 23.60 29.33
C THR A 324 -10.30 23.17 30.60
N PRO A 325 -11.54 23.63 30.84
CA PRO A 325 -12.30 23.29 32.04
C PRO A 325 -12.33 21.78 32.30
N ASP A 326 -12.18 21.38 33.58
CA ASP A 326 -12.11 19.99 34.06
C ASP A 326 -13.30 19.09 33.66
N GLY A 327 -14.36 19.67 33.09
CA GLY A 327 -15.55 18.98 32.57
C GLY A 327 -15.85 19.24 31.09
N ALA A 328 -14.89 19.71 30.29
CA ALA A 328 -15.07 19.98 28.86
C ALA A 328 -15.48 18.72 28.07
N ALA A 329 -14.91 17.57 28.45
CA ALA A 329 -15.24 16.26 27.91
C ALA A 329 -15.27 15.23 29.04
N VAL A 330 -16.44 14.64 29.31
CA VAL A 330 -16.63 13.63 30.36
C VAL A 330 -17.57 12.54 29.85
N THR A 331 -17.22 11.27 30.08
CA THR A 331 -18.06 10.12 29.72
C THR A 331 -17.89 8.99 30.73
N THR A 332 -18.88 8.11 30.85
CA THR A 332 -18.78 6.87 31.61
C THR A 332 -18.75 5.68 30.66
N VAL A 333 -17.77 4.79 30.78
CA VAL A 333 -17.77 3.55 29.98
C VAL A 333 -18.91 2.67 30.48
N GLU A 334 -19.69 2.10 29.56
CA GLU A 334 -20.85 1.27 29.89
C GLU A 334 -20.48 0.08 30.80
N SER A 335 -21.40 -0.32 31.69
CA SER A 335 -21.14 -1.33 32.73
C SER A 335 -22.03 -2.58 32.60
N VAL A 336 -22.60 -2.83 31.43
CA VAL A 336 -23.54 -3.91 31.19
C VAL A 336 -22.74 -5.18 30.92
N SER A 337 -22.84 -6.17 31.82
CA SER A 337 -22.16 -7.44 31.58
C SER A 337 -22.82 -8.21 30.44
N PRO A 338 -22.05 -8.88 29.57
CA PRO A 338 -22.62 -9.63 28.45
C PRO A 338 -23.49 -10.80 28.93
N GLU A 339 -24.54 -11.10 28.18
CA GLU A 339 -25.48 -12.18 28.51
C GLU A 339 -25.17 -13.42 27.68
N GLY A 340 -25.03 -14.56 28.37
CA GLY A 340 -24.79 -15.85 27.74
C GLY A 340 -26.01 -16.75 27.84
N VAL A 341 -26.23 -17.57 26.81
CA VAL A 341 -27.16 -18.70 26.85
C VAL A 341 -26.39 -20.00 26.64
N ALA A 342 -26.57 -20.95 27.55
CA ALA A 342 -26.07 -22.32 27.42
C ALA A 342 -27.12 -23.21 26.78
N ARG A 343 -26.71 -24.02 25.80
CA ARG A 343 -27.52 -25.06 25.16
C ARG A 343 -27.31 -26.40 25.88
N PRO A 344 -28.33 -27.28 25.93
CA PRO A 344 -28.14 -28.61 26.49
C PRO A 344 -27.17 -29.41 25.61
N ALA A 345 -26.19 -30.05 26.24
CA ALA A 345 -25.21 -30.89 25.58
C ALA A 345 -25.70 -32.34 25.58
N SER A 346 -25.90 -32.94 24.42
CA SER A 346 -26.44 -34.31 24.28
C SER A 346 -25.36 -35.39 24.36
N ALA A 347 -24.22 -35.21 23.70
CA ALA A 347 -23.04 -36.09 23.79
C ALA A 347 -21.79 -35.36 23.28
N LEU A 348 -20.57 -35.80 23.65
CA LEU A 348 -19.32 -35.11 23.34
C LEU A 348 -18.24 -36.07 22.81
N ARG A 349 -17.72 -35.78 21.61
CA ARG A 349 -16.80 -36.65 20.88
C ARG A 349 -15.34 -36.44 21.28
N VAL A 350 -14.70 -37.50 21.72
CA VAL A 350 -13.29 -37.61 22.12
C VAL A 350 -12.44 -38.05 20.93
N GLY A 351 -12.23 -37.12 19.98
CA GLY A 351 -11.20 -37.26 18.94
C GLY A 351 -9.79 -37.08 19.50
N ALA A 352 -8.78 -37.09 18.62
CA ALA A 352 -7.35 -36.97 18.99
C ALA A 352 -6.94 -35.65 19.69
N GLY A 353 -7.88 -34.71 19.83
CA GLY A 353 -7.77 -33.54 20.71
C GLY A 353 -9.10 -32.80 20.77
N ILE A 354 -9.77 -32.80 21.92
CA ILE A 354 -11.01 -32.04 22.09
C ILE A 354 -10.69 -30.59 22.39
N HIS A 355 -11.10 -29.70 21.49
CA HIS A 355 -11.28 -28.28 21.78
C HIS A 355 -12.60 -28.05 22.51
N PHE A 356 -12.69 -26.99 23.30
CA PHE A 356 -13.92 -26.66 24.02
C PHE A 356 -15.10 -26.49 23.03
N PRO A 357 -16.26 -27.11 23.28
CA PRO A 357 -17.39 -27.11 22.35
C PRO A 357 -18.13 -25.76 22.37
N ASP A 358 -17.60 -24.78 21.65
CA ASP A 358 -18.17 -23.42 21.58
C ASP A 358 -19.62 -23.39 21.04
N GLU A 359 -20.06 -24.42 20.31
CA GLU A 359 -21.45 -24.56 19.83
C GLU A 359 -22.51 -24.72 20.93
N LEU A 360 -22.10 -25.12 22.15
CA LEU A 360 -23.01 -25.25 23.30
C LEU A 360 -23.45 -23.89 23.87
N PHE A 361 -23.05 -22.80 23.23
CA PHE A 361 -22.93 -21.51 23.86
C PHE A 361 -23.17 -20.36 22.86
N SER A 362 -24.00 -19.40 23.24
CA SER A 362 -24.21 -18.18 22.45
C SER A 362 -24.20 -16.94 23.34
N TRP A 363 -23.59 -15.87 22.84
CA TRP A 363 -23.44 -14.60 23.53
C TRP A 363 -24.32 -13.51 22.92
N ASN A 364 -24.86 -12.66 23.77
CA ASN A 364 -25.55 -11.43 23.41
C ASN A 364 -24.94 -10.26 24.21
N ASP A 365 -24.84 -9.10 23.57
CA ASP A 365 -24.41 -7.85 24.19
C ASP A 365 -25.65 -6.91 24.20
N PRO A 366 -26.40 -6.86 25.32
CA PRO A 366 -27.65 -6.10 25.40
C PRO A 366 -27.44 -4.60 25.66
N GLY A 367 -26.19 -4.11 25.67
CA GLY A 367 -25.88 -2.71 25.89
C GLY A 367 -26.40 -1.79 24.76
N PRO A 368 -26.89 -0.57 25.09
CA PRO A 368 -27.25 0.43 24.08
C PRO A 368 -26.02 0.98 23.34
N VAL A 369 -24.84 0.87 23.97
CA VAL A 369 -23.53 1.01 23.36
C VAL A 369 -22.83 -0.34 23.58
N LYS A 370 -22.40 -0.99 22.51
CA LYS A 370 -21.80 -2.33 22.59
C LYS A 370 -20.29 -2.21 22.72
N SER A 371 -19.73 -2.72 23.80
CA SER A 371 -18.27 -2.89 23.93
C SER A 371 -17.76 -4.11 23.18
N GLY A 372 -18.66 -5.04 22.80
CA GLY A 372 -18.31 -6.26 22.06
C GLY A 372 -17.56 -7.29 22.92
N MET A 373 -17.53 -8.54 22.48
CA MET A 373 -16.90 -9.62 23.24
C MET A 373 -15.37 -9.51 23.21
N GLY A 374 -14.73 -9.35 24.36
CA GLY A 374 -13.28 -9.22 24.47
C GLY A 374 -12.56 -10.54 24.76
N ARG A 375 -13.13 -11.38 25.65
CA ARG A 375 -12.58 -12.68 26.05
C ARG A 375 -13.68 -13.58 26.63
N ILE A 376 -13.55 -14.89 26.44
CA ILE A 376 -14.40 -15.88 27.13
C ILE A 376 -13.51 -16.68 28.09
N ASP A 377 -13.88 -16.72 29.37
CA ASP A 377 -13.29 -17.67 30.33
C ASP A 377 -14.05 -19.00 30.22
N ARG A 378 -13.34 -20.09 29.98
CA ARG A 378 -13.89 -21.45 29.80
C ARG A 378 -13.47 -22.36 30.97
N SER A 379 -14.34 -23.29 31.37
CA SER A 379 -14.02 -24.33 32.38
C SER A 379 -14.83 -25.61 32.16
N TYR A 380 -14.28 -26.75 32.58
CA TYR A 380 -14.97 -28.04 32.62
C TYR A 380 -14.87 -28.67 34.01
N ALA A 381 -15.77 -29.58 34.34
CA ALA A 381 -15.72 -30.42 35.54
C ALA A 381 -16.16 -31.85 35.20
N ASP A 382 -15.56 -32.86 35.81
CA ASP A 382 -16.10 -34.21 35.76
C ASP A 382 -17.38 -34.23 36.62
N ALA A 383 -18.49 -34.75 36.10
CA ALA A 383 -19.74 -34.81 36.83
C ALA A 383 -19.69 -35.80 38.02
N SER A 384 -18.67 -36.66 38.08
CA SER A 384 -18.44 -37.58 39.20
C SER A 384 -17.77 -36.92 40.41
N ASP A 385 -16.97 -35.84 40.22
CA ASP A 385 -16.27 -35.14 41.31
C ASP A 385 -16.72 -33.68 41.52
N GLY A 386 -17.28 -33.04 40.48
CA GLY A 386 -17.75 -31.65 40.50
C GLY A 386 -16.63 -30.58 40.54
N VAL A 387 -15.37 -30.96 40.32
CA VAL A 387 -14.22 -30.05 40.42
C VAL A 387 -14.02 -29.28 39.12
N TRP A 388 -14.07 -27.94 39.19
CA TRP A 388 -13.92 -27.09 38.02
C TRP A 388 -12.46 -26.81 37.68
N HIS A 389 -12.06 -27.21 36.48
CA HIS A 389 -10.77 -26.96 35.86
C HIS A 389 -10.87 -25.84 34.81
N SER A 390 -10.04 -24.80 34.94
CA SER A 390 -9.97 -23.71 33.96
C SER A 390 -9.27 -24.17 32.67
N ILE A 391 -9.77 -23.73 31.53
CA ILE A 391 -9.28 -24.09 30.20
C ILE A 391 -8.56 -22.87 29.62
N LYS A 392 -7.32 -23.04 29.16
CA LYS A 392 -6.64 -22.04 28.33
C LYS A 392 -7.07 -22.16 26.88
N GLU A 393 -7.04 -21.05 26.15
CA GLU A 393 -7.29 -21.06 24.71
C GLU A 393 -6.32 -22.02 23.99
N GLY A 394 -6.85 -22.83 23.06
CA GLY A 394 -6.10 -23.89 22.39
C GLY A 394 -5.74 -25.13 23.23
N GLN A 395 -6.08 -25.18 24.53
CA GLN A 395 -5.77 -26.33 25.37
C GLN A 395 -6.70 -27.51 25.07
N LEU A 396 -6.10 -28.66 24.74
CA LEU A 396 -6.81 -29.93 24.62
C LEU A 396 -7.31 -30.41 25.98
N LEU A 397 -8.57 -30.88 26.02
CA LEU A 397 -9.19 -31.36 27.26
C LEU A 397 -8.85 -32.85 27.52
N PRO A 398 -8.29 -33.21 28.70
CA PRO A 398 -8.00 -34.59 29.06
C PRO A 398 -9.27 -35.29 29.58
N LEU A 399 -10.25 -35.51 28.69
CA LEU A 399 -11.52 -36.16 29.06
C LEU A 399 -11.37 -37.69 29.04
N GLU A 400 -11.90 -38.36 30.07
CA GLU A 400 -11.94 -39.81 30.16
C GLU A 400 -13.21 -40.38 29.49
N ILE A 401 -13.05 -41.46 28.72
CA ILE A 401 -14.13 -42.03 27.90
C ILE A 401 -15.17 -42.71 28.80
N GLY A 402 -16.45 -42.39 28.60
CA GLY A 402 -17.56 -42.90 29.38
C GLY A 402 -17.88 -42.09 30.63
N HIS A 403 -17.11 -41.02 30.91
CA HIS A 403 -17.43 -40.07 31.96
C HIS A 403 -18.39 -38.99 31.43
N HIS A 404 -19.12 -38.35 32.35
CA HIS A 404 -19.97 -37.21 32.02
C HIS A 404 -19.25 -35.93 32.43
N TYR A 405 -19.24 -34.92 31.58
CA TYR A 405 -18.59 -33.64 31.86
C TYR A 405 -19.58 -32.48 31.86
N LEU A 406 -19.42 -31.58 32.81
CA LEU A 406 -20.11 -30.30 32.87
C LEU A 406 -19.20 -29.23 32.26
N PHE A 407 -19.74 -28.38 31.39
CA PHE A 407 -19.02 -27.26 30.80
C PHE A 407 -19.62 -25.96 31.29
N ARG A 408 -18.79 -24.95 31.49
CA ARG A 408 -19.26 -23.59 31.76
C ARG A 408 -18.35 -22.56 31.11
N GLN A 409 -18.95 -21.41 30.82
CA GLN A 409 -18.24 -20.23 30.35
C GLN A 409 -18.75 -18.96 31.03
N ARG A 410 -17.94 -17.90 30.98
CA ARG A 410 -18.39 -16.53 31.21
C ARG A 410 -17.75 -15.58 30.21
N GLY A 411 -18.50 -14.58 29.78
CA GLY A 411 -18.08 -13.58 28.83
C GLY A 411 -17.45 -12.41 29.57
N ILE A 412 -16.38 -11.87 29.02
CA ILE A 412 -15.76 -10.62 29.42
C ILE A 412 -15.79 -9.75 28.17
N ASP A 413 -16.49 -8.62 28.21
CA ASP A 413 -16.51 -7.69 27.08
C ASP A 413 -15.19 -6.90 26.98
N SER A 414 -15.08 -6.03 25.98
CA SER A 414 -13.91 -5.17 25.82
C SER A 414 -13.77 -4.15 26.96
N ALA A 415 -14.88 -3.71 27.58
CA ALA A 415 -14.94 -2.85 28.77
C ALA A 415 -14.56 -3.58 30.08
N LYS A 416 -14.33 -4.90 30.03
CA LYS A 416 -14.04 -5.78 31.16
C LYS A 416 -15.21 -5.97 32.13
N ASN A 417 -16.45 -5.70 31.71
CA ASN A 417 -17.62 -6.22 32.41
C ASN A 417 -17.65 -7.74 32.22
N MET A 418 -18.06 -8.47 33.26
CA MET A 418 -17.88 -9.91 33.35
C MET A 418 -19.19 -10.59 33.70
N SER A 419 -19.67 -11.45 32.81
CA SER A 419 -20.91 -12.19 33.01
C SER A 419 -20.82 -13.14 34.20
N SER A 420 -21.99 -13.53 34.71
CA SER A 420 -22.10 -14.75 35.51
C SER A 420 -21.67 -15.97 34.70
N TRP A 421 -21.20 -17.01 35.38
CA TRP A 421 -20.95 -18.31 34.75
C TRP A 421 -22.27 -18.94 34.29
N ILE A 422 -22.34 -19.32 33.03
CA ILE A 422 -23.40 -20.15 32.47
C ILE A 422 -22.87 -21.56 32.22
N ALA A 423 -23.65 -22.58 32.58
CA ALA A 423 -23.24 -23.98 32.55
C ALA A 423 -24.20 -24.84 31.73
N THR A 424 -23.68 -25.88 31.09
CA THR A 424 -24.45 -26.89 30.36
C THR A 424 -24.99 -27.97 31.29
N GLY A 425 -25.90 -28.79 30.77
CA GLY A 425 -26.11 -30.14 31.32
C GLY A 425 -24.88 -31.04 31.15
N PRO A 426 -24.84 -32.21 31.82
CA PRO A 426 -23.75 -33.17 31.70
C PRO A 426 -23.72 -33.82 30.31
N ALA A 427 -22.57 -33.77 29.64
CA ALA A 427 -22.34 -34.40 28.34
C ALA A 427 -21.51 -35.68 28.49
N LEU A 428 -21.95 -36.80 27.90
CA LEU A 428 -21.18 -38.06 27.89
C LEU A 428 -20.00 -37.98 26.91
N ALA A 429 -18.79 -38.24 27.38
CA ALA A 429 -17.59 -38.36 26.56
C ALA A 429 -17.50 -39.74 25.89
N TYR A 430 -17.37 -39.80 24.56
CA TYR A 430 -17.27 -41.04 23.77
C TYR A 430 -16.24 -40.91 22.64
N TYR A 431 -15.59 -41.98 22.18
CA TYR A 431 -14.49 -41.84 21.20
C TYR A 431 -14.97 -41.57 19.78
N ARG A 432 -15.94 -42.37 19.33
CA ARG A 432 -16.52 -42.36 17.98
C ARG A 432 -17.98 -42.79 18.11
N TYR A 433 -18.84 -42.29 17.24
CA TYR A 433 -20.15 -42.92 17.01
C TYR A 433 -20.11 -43.63 15.65
N ALA A 434 -20.79 -44.77 15.55
CA ALA A 434 -21.15 -45.37 14.27
C ALA A 434 -22.64 -45.12 14.03
N GLU A 435 -22.99 -44.64 12.84
CA GLU A 435 -24.37 -44.48 12.41
C GLU A 435 -24.59 -45.14 11.05
N GLY A 436 -25.85 -45.40 10.71
CA GLY A 436 -26.26 -46.06 9.48
C GLY A 436 -27.61 -46.72 9.65
N ARG A 437 -28.09 -47.42 8.61
CA ARG A 437 -29.34 -48.20 8.66
C ARG A 437 -29.07 -49.69 8.75
N VAL A 438 -30.08 -50.43 9.19
CA VAL A 438 -30.14 -51.88 9.05
C VAL A 438 -31.34 -52.23 8.20
N LEU A 439 -31.07 -52.79 7.02
CA LEU A 439 -32.04 -53.08 5.97
C LEU A 439 -32.12 -54.59 5.73
N ALA A 440 -33.29 -55.10 5.39
CA ALA A 440 -33.42 -56.44 4.81
C ALA A 440 -32.87 -56.46 3.36
N MET A 441 -32.73 -57.65 2.77
CA MET A 441 -32.28 -57.80 1.37
C MET A 441 -33.23 -57.19 0.32
N ASN A 442 -34.47 -56.84 0.72
CA ASN A 442 -35.45 -56.13 -0.09
C ASN A 442 -35.51 -54.61 0.24
N GLU A 443 -34.45 -54.07 0.83
CA GLU A 443 -34.30 -52.66 1.24
C GLU A 443 -35.31 -52.16 2.29
N GLN A 444 -36.13 -53.04 2.88
CA GLN A 444 -37.03 -52.65 3.97
C GLN A 444 -36.24 -52.43 5.27
N PRO A 445 -36.44 -51.30 5.98
CA PRO A 445 -35.76 -51.04 7.24
C PRO A 445 -36.23 -51.99 8.35
N LEU A 446 -35.28 -52.50 9.13
CA LEU A 446 -35.52 -53.38 10.26
C LEU A 446 -35.54 -52.57 11.56
N ALA A 447 -36.74 -52.17 11.98
CA ALA A 447 -36.97 -51.43 13.22
C ALA A 447 -36.89 -52.30 14.49
N GLU A 448 -36.62 -51.66 15.64
CA GLU A 448 -36.54 -52.27 16.98
C GLU A 448 -35.48 -53.39 17.10
N LEU A 449 -34.56 -53.48 16.15
CA LEU A 449 -33.51 -54.50 16.13
C LEU A 449 -32.42 -54.12 17.13
N VAL A 450 -32.33 -54.88 18.22
CA VAL A 450 -31.23 -54.73 19.19
C VAL A 450 -29.94 -55.22 18.53
N LEU A 451 -28.99 -54.30 18.34
CA LEU A 451 -27.66 -54.57 17.81
C LEU A 451 -26.68 -54.91 18.95
N ARG A 452 -25.97 -56.02 18.77
CA ARG A 452 -24.87 -56.46 19.64
C ARG A 452 -23.58 -56.00 18.98
N ILE A 453 -22.92 -55.02 19.59
CA ILE A 453 -21.59 -54.59 19.17
C ILE A 453 -20.57 -55.24 20.10
N GLU A 454 -19.51 -55.82 19.56
CA GLU A 454 -18.41 -56.41 20.35
C GLU A 454 -17.06 -55.81 19.88
N PRO A 455 -16.31 -55.10 20.74
CA PRO A 455 -16.59 -54.72 22.13
C PRO A 455 -17.89 -53.92 22.32
N ALA A 456 -18.50 -54.05 23.50
CA ALA A 456 -19.78 -53.42 23.81
C ALA A 456 -19.73 -51.89 23.68
N ALA A 457 -20.69 -51.34 22.93
CA ALA A 457 -20.98 -49.91 22.90
C ALA A 457 -21.32 -49.39 24.31
N LEU A 458 -21.18 -48.07 24.52
CA LEU A 458 -21.43 -47.40 25.80
C LEU A 458 -22.88 -47.56 26.30
N ALA A 459 -23.82 -47.77 25.39
CA ALA A 459 -25.22 -48.10 25.65
C ALA A 459 -25.71 -49.20 24.69
N PRO A 460 -26.77 -49.94 25.02
CA PRO A 460 -27.44 -50.84 24.07
C PRO A 460 -27.92 -50.05 22.84
N VAL A 461 -27.68 -50.59 21.66
CA VAL A 461 -28.04 -49.96 20.38
C VAL A 461 -29.28 -50.64 19.84
N VAL A 462 -30.30 -49.86 19.49
CA VAL A 462 -31.57 -50.34 18.92
C VAL A 462 -31.86 -49.50 17.69
N THR A 463 -32.25 -50.12 16.59
CA THR A 463 -32.67 -49.39 15.38
C THR A 463 -34.03 -48.72 15.59
N ASP A 464 -34.18 -47.52 15.04
CA ASP A 464 -35.45 -46.80 15.04
C ASP A 464 -36.44 -47.32 13.98
N ALA A 465 -37.61 -46.68 13.85
CA ALA A 465 -38.64 -47.06 12.87
C ALA A 465 -38.19 -47.00 11.40
N SER A 466 -37.11 -46.26 11.10
CA SER A 466 -36.47 -46.16 9.78
C SER A 466 -35.24 -47.05 9.63
N GLY A 467 -35.00 -47.94 10.60
CA GLY A 467 -33.85 -48.84 10.64
C GLY A 467 -32.55 -48.14 11.03
N VAL A 468 -32.56 -46.84 11.33
CA VAL A 468 -31.36 -46.06 11.67
C VAL A 468 -30.89 -46.44 13.08
N TYR A 469 -29.57 -46.60 13.25
CA TYR A 469 -28.93 -46.78 14.54
C TYR A 469 -27.85 -45.72 14.78
N THR A 470 -27.58 -45.42 16.05
CA THR A 470 -26.42 -44.64 16.48
C THR A 470 -25.75 -45.34 17.67
N ALA A 471 -24.46 -45.61 17.55
CA ALA A 471 -23.71 -46.45 18.48
C ALA A 471 -22.46 -45.74 19.00
N TYR A 472 -22.42 -45.39 20.28
CA TYR A 472 -21.28 -44.73 20.91
C TYR A 472 -20.23 -45.75 21.37
N LEU A 473 -19.00 -45.67 20.82
CA LEU A 473 -17.95 -46.68 20.98
C LEU A 473 -16.85 -46.26 21.97
N ARG A 474 -16.23 -47.25 22.63
CA ARG A 474 -15.14 -47.04 23.61
C ARG A 474 -13.73 -47.03 23.00
N SER A 475 -13.54 -47.51 21.78
CA SER A 475 -12.25 -47.48 21.06
C SER A 475 -12.45 -47.39 19.54
N ILE A 476 -11.34 -47.24 18.80
CA ILE A 476 -11.36 -47.00 17.33
C ILE A 476 -11.39 -48.27 16.46
N SER A 477 -10.87 -49.40 16.95
CA SER A 477 -10.60 -50.60 16.16
C SER A 477 -11.33 -51.83 16.68
N GLY A 478 -11.42 -52.87 15.84
CA GLY A 478 -11.87 -54.20 16.23
C GLY A 478 -13.33 -54.36 16.70
N HIS A 479 -14.26 -53.49 16.28
CA HIS A 479 -15.69 -53.65 16.60
C HIS A 479 -16.42 -54.47 15.52
N THR A 480 -17.08 -55.55 15.94
CA THR A 480 -18.01 -56.31 15.10
C THR A 480 -19.47 -55.96 15.42
N LEU A 481 -20.27 -55.81 14.38
CA LEU A 481 -21.72 -55.66 14.44
C LEU A 481 -22.38 -57.04 14.34
N GLY A 482 -23.24 -57.37 15.30
CA GLY A 482 -24.11 -58.54 15.32
C GLY A 482 -25.56 -58.14 15.61
N THR A 483 -26.53 -58.98 15.26
CA THR A 483 -27.94 -58.76 15.61
C THR A 483 -28.36 -59.67 16.77
N SER A 484 -29.40 -59.27 17.50
CA SER A 484 -30.01 -60.11 18.55
C SER A 484 -30.87 -61.26 18.03
N LEU A 485 -31.20 -61.27 16.73
CA LEU A 485 -32.06 -62.26 16.10
C LEU A 485 -31.21 -63.32 15.38
N ALA A 486 -31.11 -64.52 15.97
CA ALA A 486 -30.35 -65.65 15.42
C ALA A 486 -30.82 -66.18 14.04
N SER A 487 -31.88 -65.60 13.47
CA SER A 487 -32.37 -65.87 12.11
C SER A 487 -31.79 -64.93 11.05
N TYR A 488 -30.96 -63.95 11.43
CA TYR A 488 -30.45 -62.90 10.55
C TYR A 488 -28.91 -62.79 10.65
N ASP A 489 -28.23 -63.15 9.56
CA ASP A 489 -26.78 -62.97 9.40
C ASP A 489 -26.46 -61.67 8.65
N LEU A 490 -25.51 -60.90 9.17
CA LEU A 490 -24.98 -59.68 8.55
C LEU A 490 -23.95 -60.05 7.48
N GLU A 491 -24.13 -59.54 6.27
CA GLU A 491 -23.27 -59.91 5.12
C GLU A 491 -21.85 -59.29 5.22
N ASN A 492 -21.70 -58.24 6.02
CA ASN A 492 -20.40 -57.71 6.47
C ASN A 492 -20.50 -57.22 7.93
N PRO A 493 -20.01 -58.01 8.91
CA PRO A 493 -20.10 -57.66 10.34
C PRO A 493 -18.98 -56.73 10.82
N TYR A 494 -18.05 -56.29 9.96
CA TYR A 494 -16.92 -55.46 10.38
C TYR A 494 -17.20 -53.97 10.16
N LEU A 495 -17.09 -53.18 11.24
CA LEU A 495 -17.07 -51.72 11.13
C LEU A 495 -15.67 -51.26 10.65
N PRO A 496 -15.54 -50.45 9.58
CA PRO A 496 -14.24 -50.14 8.98
C PRO A 496 -13.32 -49.31 9.89
N GLU A 497 -12.05 -49.71 9.96
CA GLU A 497 -11.12 -49.27 11.01
C GLU A 497 -10.50 -47.86 10.80
N THR A 498 -10.61 -47.23 9.62
CA THR A 498 -9.65 -46.17 9.22
C THR A 498 -10.23 -44.92 8.52
N ALA A 499 -11.26 -44.28 9.07
CA ALA A 499 -11.73 -42.97 8.58
C ALA A 499 -12.24 -42.08 9.72
N GLU A 500 -11.72 -40.87 9.88
CA GLU A 500 -12.10 -40.02 11.02
C GLU A 500 -13.57 -39.58 11.01
N ASP A 501 -14.26 -39.67 9.87
CA ASP A 501 -15.72 -39.87 9.83
C ASP A 501 -16.05 -41.05 8.92
N ILE A 502 -16.85 -42.00 9.43
CA ILE A 502 -17.60 -42.91 8.56
C ILE A 502 -18.95 -42.25 8.35
N GLY A 503 -19.27 -41.86 7.11
CA GLY A 503 -20.65 -41.57 6.76
C GLY A 503 -21.55 -42.80 6.99
N PRO A 504 -22.88 -42.62 7.06
CA PRO A 504 -23.81 -43.68 7.45
C PRO A 504 -23.56 -45.00 6.72
N GLN A 505 -23.29 -46.06 7.50
CA GLN A 505 -23.02 -47.41 7.01
C GLN A 505 -24.32 -48.22 7.02
N ASP A 506 -24.96 -48.36 5.86
CA ASP A 506 -26.14 -49.18 5.73
C ASP A 506 -25.75 -50.67 5.65
N HIS A 507 -26.24 -51.47 6.59
CA HIS A 507 -25.98 -52.91 6.68
C HIS A 507 -27.20 -53.71 6.21
N HIS A 508 -27.00 -54.56 5.20
CA HIS A 508 -28.01 -55.50 4.77
C HIS A 508 -27.91 -56.83 5.54
N VAL A 509 -29.07 -57.35 5.94
CA VAL A 509 -29.18 -58.60 6.72
C VAL A 509 -30.01 -59.63 5.95
N ARG A 510 -29.47 -60.84 5.82
CA ARG A 510 -30.15 -61.96 5.17
C ARG A 510 -30.96 -62.74 6.20
N SER A 511 -32.24 -63.00 5.91
CA SER A 511 -32.97 -64.00 6.69
C SER A 511 -32.49 -65.40 6.30
N SER A 512 -32.40 -66.31 7.27
CA SER A 512 -32.05 -67.72 7.03
C SER A 512 -33.05 -68.48 6.14
N SER A 513 -34.21 -67.87 5.84
CA SER A 513 -35.22 -68.32 4.88
C SER A 513 -34.97 -67.92 3.41
N GLU A 514 -34.13 -66.92 3.13
CA GLU A 514 -33.91 -66.40 1.77
C GLU A 514 -32.78 -67.11 0.99
N GLY A 515 -32.14 -68.10 1.59
CA GLY A 515 -31.14 -68.93 0.91
C GLY A 515 -31.78 -69.81 -0.17
N VAL A 516 -31.72 -69.38 -1.43
CA VAL A 516 -32.21 -70.13 -2.60
C VAL A 516 -31.57 -71.53 -2.66
N ARG A 517 -32.34 -72.53 -2.21
CA ARG A 517 -31.99 -73.95 -2.38
C ARG A 517 -32.74 -74.54 -3.56
N ASN A 518 -31.96 -74.90 -4.57
CA ASN A 518 -32.30 -75.72 -5.74
C ASN A 518 -33.15 -75.06 -6.85
N GLY A 519 -32.47 -74.60 -7.90
CA GLY A 519 -33.05 -74.24 -9.20
C GLY A 519 -32.73 -75.28 -10.28
N SER A 520 -33.22 -76.52 -10.12
CA SER A 520 -33.06 -77.59 -11.13
C SER A 520 -34.28 -77.67 -12.06
N PHE A 521 -34.14 -77.26 -13.34
CA PHE A 521 -34.92 -77.65 -14.55
C PHE A 521 -34.56 -76.69 -15.72
N GLU A 522 -34.60 -77.05 -17.02
CA GLU A 522 -34.54 -78.36 -17.69
C GLU A 522 -34.21 -78.17 -19.20
N ALA A 523 -32.95 -77.88 -19.56
CA ALA A 523 -32.49 -77.82 -20.97
C ALA A 523 -30.96 -78.04 -21.09
N PRO A 524 -30.47 -79.03 -21.88
CA PRO A 524 -29.05 -79.36 -21.94
C PRO A 524 -28.36 -78.91 -23.23
N LEU A 525 -27.45 -77.93 -23.12
CA LEU A 525 -26.28 -77.75 -24.01
C LEU A 525 -25.13 -77.28 -23.09
N ALA A 526 -24.17 -78.11 -22.69
CA ALA A 526 -23.19 -78.88 -23.48
C ALA A 526 -22.04 -77.99 -23.99
N ASP A 527 -20.89 -78.20 -23.33
CA ASP A 527 -19.52 -77.87 -23.68
C ASP A 527 -19.08 -76.40 -23.69
N GLU A 528 -18.01 -76.14 -22.91
CA GLU A 528 -17.38 -74.83 -22.64
C GLU A 528 -18.32 -73.90 -21.82
N TRP A 529 -17.99 -73.39 -20.64
CA TRP A 529 -16.85 -72.55 -20.26
C TRP A 529 -16.15 -73.01 -18.97
N GLN A 530 -14.85 -72.73 -18.84
CA GLN A 530 -14.07 -73.06 -17.64
C GLN A 530 -14.20 -72.02 -16.52
N LEU A 531 -13.93 -72.46 -15.29
CA LEU A 531 -13.69 -71.61 -14.13
C LEU A 531 -12.41 -70.77 -14.30
N GLU A 532 -12.33 -69.70 -13.52
CA GLU A 532 -11.17 -68.85 -13.16
C GLU A 532 -11.15 -67.46 -13.82
N GLY A 533 -11.11 -66.44 -12.96
CA GLY A 533 -11.22 -65.02 -13.30
C GLY A 533 -11.41 -64.16 -12.07
N ASP A 534 -10.38 -64.05 -11.22
CA ASP A 534 -10.39 -63.12 -10.08
C ASP A 534 -10.49 -61.67 -10.56
N MET A 535 -11.65 -61.04 -10.36
CA MET A 535 -11.80 -59.59 -10.58
C MET A 535 -11.22 -58.82 -9.38
N VAL A 536 -9.92 -58.55 -9.43
CA VAL A 536 -9.27 -57.61 -8.50
C VAL A 536 -9.71 -56.18 -8.83
N GLY A 537 -10.74 -55.70 -8.14
CA GLY A 537 -11.13 -54.29 -8.17
C GLY A 537 -10.07 -53.42 -7.50
N ARG A 538 -9.30 -52.66 -8.31
CA ARG A 538 -8.46 -51.56 -7.80
C ARG A 538 -9.29 -50.28 -7.70
N SER A 539 -9.61 -49.83 -6.50
CA SER A 539 -10.00 -48.43 -6.27
C SER A 539 -8.76 -47.54 -6.23
N GLN A 540 -8.78 -46.43 -6.97
CA GLN A 540 -7.83 -45.33 -6.76
C GLN A 540 -8.41 -44.40 -5.69
N SER A 541 -7.65 -44.19 -4.62
CA SER A 541 -7.94 -43.18 -3.61
C SER A 541 -7.44 -41.81 -4.10
N ALA A 542 -8.36 -40.88 -4.37
CA ALA A 542 -8.02 -39.48 -4.59
C ALA A 542 -7.70 -38.81 -3.24
N LEU A 543 -6.59 -38.09 -3.17
CA LEU A 543 -6.26 -37.20 -2.05
C LEU A 543 -6.88 -35.83 -2.33
N THR A 544 -7.68 -35.33 -1.39
CA THR A 544 -8.20 -33.96 -1.39
C THR A 544 -7.79 -33.27 -0.09
N GLU A 545 -6.88 -32.31 -0.17
CA GLU A 545 -6.61 -31.35 0.91
C GLU A 545 -7.12 -29.97 0.50
N SER A 546 -7.65 -29.23 1.47
CA SER A 546 -8.28 -27.92 1.30
C SER A 546 -7.39 -26.80 1.81
N ASN A 547 -7.36 -25.65 1.10
CA ASN A 547 -7.76 -24.34 1.64
C ASN A 547 -7.45 -23.14 0.70
N HIS A 548 -8.41 -22.21 0.66
CA HIS A 548 -8.42 -20.79 0.28
C HIS A 548 -7.29 -20.17 -0.58
N VAL A 549 -7.69 -19.55 -1.71
CA VAL A 549 -6.82 -19.15 -2.85
C VAL A 549 -7.19 -17.78 -3.43
N LEU A 550 -6.18 -17.03 -3.92
CA LEU A 550 -6.29 -15.82 -4.73
C LEU A 550 -6.49 -16.18 -6.21
N ARG A 551 -7.54 -15.65 -6.87
CA ARG A 551 -8.15 -16.29 -8.06
C ARG A 551 -7.72 -15.65 -9.40
N PHE A 552 -6.88 -16.36 -10.16
CA PHE A 552 -6.65 -16.11 -11.59
C PHE A 552 -7.32 -17.21 -12.43
N GLY A 553 -8.03 -16.84 -13.50
CA GLY A 553 -8.98 -17.73 -14.15
C GLY A 553 -8.48 -18.44 -15.41
N ALA A 554 -8.28 -19.75 -15.33
CA ALA A 554 -8.86 -20.77 -16.23
C ALA A 554 -8.50 -22.19 -15.72
N ASP A 555 -9.52 -23.03 -15.54
CA ASP A 555 -9.55 -24.50 -15.34
C ASP A 555 -8.46 -25.20 -14.47
N GLU A 556 -8.81 -25.38 -13.20
CA GLU A 556 -8.64 -26.57 -12.33
C GLU A 556 -7.28 -27.22 -11.98
N GLN A 557 -6.11 -26.67 -12.32
CA GLN A 557 -4.86 -27.03 -11.60
C GLN A 557 -4.08 -25.84 -11.02
N PHE A 558 -3.95 -25.82 -9.69
CA PHE A 558 -3.36 -24.74 -8.91
C PHE A 558 -1.84 -24.93 -8.71
N VAL A 559 -1.09 -23.83 -8.73
CA VAL A 559 0.22 -23.75 -8.08
C VAL A 559 0.21 -22.58 -7.08
N THR A 560 0.40 -22.89 -5.80
CA THR A 560 0.62 -21.88 -4.77
C THR A 560 2.09 -21.48 -4.74
N LEU A 561 2.42 -20.25 -5.10
CA LEU A 561 3.79 -19.73 -5.02
C LEU A 561 4.13 -19.26 -3.60
N SER A 562 4.44 -20.22 -2.71
CA SER A 562 4.98 -20.04 -1.35
C SER A 562 4.09 -19.30 -0.33
N ARG A 563 4.08 -19.82 0.91
CA ARG A 563 3.44 -19.16 2.08
C ARG A 563 4.37 -18.18 2.79
N ASP A 564 5.67 -18.23 2.50
CA ASP A 564 6.75 -17.65 3.31
C ASP A 564 7.28 -16.31 2.75
N GLY A 565 6.40 -15.34 2.52
CA GLY A 565 6.61 -13.88 2.58
C GLY A 565 7.69 -13.16 1.71
N THR A 566 8.67 -13.85 1.15
CA THR A 566 9.81 -13.28 0.40
C THR A 566 10.21 -14.21 -0.74
N THR A 567 9.55 -14.06 -1.89
CA THR A 567 9.87 -14.77 -3.12
C THR A 567 10.59 -13.82 -4.09
N PHE A 568 11.84 -14.12 -4.43
CA PHE A 568 12.42 -13.60 -5.67
C PHE A 568 11.99 -14.54 -6.77
N SER A 569 11.34 -14.01 -7.80
CA SER A 569 10.92 -14.77 -8.97
C SER A 569 11.58 -14.23 -10.23
N CYS A 570 11.92 -15.13 -11.13
CA CYS A 570 12.44 -14.84 -12.45
C CYS A 570 11.65 -15.65 -13.48
N LEU A 571 11.29 -15.01 -14.59
CA LEU A 571 10.51 -15.58 -15.68
C LEU A 571 11.33 -15.49 -16.98
N ALA A 572 11.36 -16.56 -17.76
CA ALA A 572 11.82 -16.55 -19.14
C ALA A 572 10.75 -17.15 -20.06
N ILE A 573 10.74 -16.72 -21.32
CA ILE A 573 9.87 -17.27 -22.37
C ILE A 573 10.78 -17.86 -23.45
N GLY A 574 10.58 -19.14 -23.78
CA GLY A 574 11.26 -19.84 -24.87
C GLY A 574 10.83 -19.32 -26.24
N GLN A 575 11.64 -19.59 -27.27
CA GLN A 575 11.30 -19.20 -28.66
C GLN A 575 10.05 -19.93 -29.20
N ASP A 576 9.65 -21.01 -28.55
CA ASP A 576 8.42 -21.77 -28.76
C ASP A 576 7.22 -21.23 -27.96
N GLY A 577 7.38 -20.13 -27.21
CA GLY A 577 6.37 -19.57 -26.34
C GLY A 577 6.20 -20.31 -25.00
N SER A 578 7.03 -21.30 -24.67
CA SER A 578 6.97 -21.96 -23.37
C SER A 578 7.44 -21.01 -22.26
N MET A 579 6.71 -20.98 -21.14
CA MET A 579 7.04 -20.14 -19.98
C MET A 579 7.87 -20.94 -18.98
N HIS A 580 8.90 -20.31 -18.43
CA HIS A 580 9.79 -20.90 -17.44
C HIS A 580 9.85 -19.98 -16.23
N LEU A 581 9.50 -20.49 -15.06
CA LEU A 581 9.43 -19.73 -13.82
C LEU A 581 10.36 -20.38 -12.80
N ALA A 582 11.24 -19.59 -12.17
CA ALA A 582 11.96 -20.01 -10.97
C ALA A 582 11.75 -19.02 -9.84
N TRP A 583 11.72 -19.50 -8.61
CA TRP A 583 11.59 -18.66 -7.42
C TRP A 583 12.20 -19.29 -6.17
N THR A 584 12.43 -18.47 -5.15
CA THR A 584 12.90 -18.93 -3.83
C THR A 584 11.74 -19.20 -2.87
N GLU A 585 11.55 -20.45 -2.44
CA GLU A 585 10.64 -20.81 -1.35
C GLU A 585 11.44 -21.01 -0.06
N GLY A 586 11.47 -19.97 0.78
CA GLY A 586 12.33 -19.90 1.95
C GLY A 586 13.81 -20.00 1.55
N SER A 587 14.41 -21.16 1.79
CA SER A 587 15.79 -21.49 1.42
C SER A 587 15.92 -22.38 0.17
N THR A 588 14.82 -22.69 -0.52
CA THR A 588 14.83 -23.65 -1.64
C THR A 588 14.67 -22.91 -2.96
N LEU A 589 15.53 -23.16 -3.94
CA LEU A 589 15.27 -22.74 -5.32
C LEU A 589 14.28 -23.72 -5.96
N VAL A 590 13.20 -23.18 -6.52
CA VAL A 590 12.09 -23.92 -7.09
C VAL A 590 11.94 -23.52 -8.55
N TYR A 591 11.58 -24.49 -9.41
CA TYR A 591 11.39 -24.27 -10.84
C TYR A 591 10.12 -24.95 -11.36
N GLN A 592 9.46 -24.31 -12.31
CA GLN A 592 8.41 -24.88 -13.15
C GLN A 592 8.50 -24.37 -14.58
N SER A 593 7.86 -25.11 -15.49
CA SER A 593 7.68 -24.73 -16.88
C SER A 593 6.25 -24.97 -17.34
N ARG A 594 5.81 -24.28 -18.37
CA ARG A 594 4.49 -24.45 -18.99
C ARG A 594 4.62 -24.30 -20.51
N ASP A 595 4.23 -25.34 -21.24
CA ASP A 595 4.14 -25.29 -22.71
C ASP A 595 3.08 -24.26 -23.14
N GLN A 596 3.32 -23.55 -24.24
CA GLN A 596 2.39 -22.55 -24.80
C GLN A 596 0.99 -23.13 -25.05
N LEU A 597 0.91 -24.42 -25.40
CA LEU A 597 -0.35 -25.13 -25.66
C LEU A 597 -0.97 -25.76 -24.41
N SER A 598 -0.26 -25.77 -23.28
CA SER A 598 -0.74 -26.35 -22.02
C SER A 598 -1.47 -25.30 -21.18
N THR A 599 -2.56 -25.68 -20.52
CA THR A 599 -3.10 -24.96 -19.35
C THR A 599 -2.24 -25.19 -18.11
N ASP A 600 -1.66 -26.38 -18.02
CA ASP A 600 -1.07 -26.93 -16.82
C ASP A 600 0.42 -26.61 -16.75
N TRP A 601 0.91 -26.32 -15.54
CA TRP A 601 2.33 -26.21 -15.24
C TRP A 601 2.94 -27.60 -15.02
N SER A 602 4.24 -27.74 -15.30
CA SER A 602 5.01 -28.92 -14.92
C SER A 602 4.98 -29.13 -13.41
N TYR A 603 5.24 -30.36 -12.98
CA TYR A 603 5.54 -30.62 -11.57
C TYR A 603 6.63 -29.69 -11.06
N ILE A 604 6.54 -29.36 -9.77
CA ILE A 604 7.53 -28.54 -9.08
C ILE A 604 8.86 -29.29 -9.08
N GLU A 605 9.83 -28.77 -9.84
CA GLU A 605 11.21 -29.20 -9.79
C GLU A 605 11.95 -28.39 -8.72
N LYS A 606 12.91 -29.05 -8.06
CA LYS A 606 13.90 -28.40 -7.22
C LYS A 606 15.24 -28.64 -7.90
N PRO A 607 15.76 -27.66 -8.69
CA PRO A 607 17.03 -27.81 -9.41
C PRO A 607 18.21 -28.12 -8.49
N ASP A 608 18.04 -27.86 -7.19
CA ASP A 608 19.02 -28.09 -6.15
C ASP A 608 18.37 -28.54 -4.83
N SER A 609 19.11 -29.31 -4.03
CA SER A 609 18.88 -29.49 -2.58
C SER A 609 19.65 -28.44 -1.74
N VAL A 610 20.21 -27.44 -2.39
CA VAL A 610 21.00 -26.36 -1.80
C VAL A 610 20.08 -25.45 -1.00
N THR A 611 20.54 -25.12 0.21
CA THR A 611 19.77 -24.36 1.21
C THR A 611 20.23 -22.91 1.19
N ILE A 612 19.60 -22.09 0.35
CA ILE A 612 19.84 -20.64 0.26
C ILE A 612 19.55 -19.98 1.61
N SER A 613 20.52 -19.24 2.15
CA SER A 613 20.42 -18.55 3.42
C SER A 613 19.30 -17.52 3.43
N ARG A 614 18.31 -17.74 4.32
CA ARG A 614 17.13 -16.86 4.53
C ARG A 614 17.47 -15.39 4.78
N GLN A 615 18.72 -15.04 5.10
CA GLN A 615 19.06 -13.67 5.48
C GLN A 615 19.15 -12.70 4.30
N TYR A 616 19.27 -13.17 3.05
CA TYR A 616 19.50 -12.28 1.92
C TYR A 616 18.97 -12.78 0.56
N PHE A 617 18.81 -11.82 -0.33
CA PHE A 617 18.07 -11.92 -1.58
C PHE A 617 18.89 -12.58 -2.70
N GLY A 618 18.84 -13.92 -2.78
CA GLY A 618 19.38 -14.66 -3.92
C GLY A 618 18.61 -14.34 -5.21
N LYS A 619 19.07 -13.37 -6.00
CA LYS A 619 18.52 -13.09 -7.34
C LYS A 619 18.69 -14.33 -8.21
N CYS A 620 17.59 -14.90 -8.69
CA CYS A 620 17.59 -15.87 -9.77
C CYS A 620 17.40 -15.15 -11.10
N ILE A 621 17.96 -15.70 -12.17
CA ILE A 621 17.81 -15.20 -13.53
C ILE A 621 17.68 -16.40 -14.46
N LEU A 622 16.66 -16.39 -15.32
CA LEU A 622 16.38 -17.41 -16.31
C LEU A 622 16.57 -16.84 -17.72
N ALA A 623 17.01 -17.69 -18.63
CA ALA A 623 16.93 -17.45 -20.07
C ALA A 623 16.75 -18.79 -20.81
N ALA A 624 16.10 -18.79 -21.97
CA ALA A 624 15.89 -19.99 -22.79
C ALA A 624 16.54 -19.81 -24.18
N ASP A 625 17.25 -20.83 -24.66
CA ASP A 625 17.93 -20.76 -25.96
C ASP A 625 17.07 -21.29 -27.13
N ALA A 626 17.61 -21.19 -28.35
CA ALA A 626 16.98 -21.69 -29.57
C ALA A 626 16.86 -23.23 -29.61
N ASP A 627 17.65 -23.95 -28.81
CA ASP A 627 17.56 -25.41 -28.65
C ASP A 627 16.52 -25.82 -27.58
N ARG A 628 15.73 -24.85 -27.07
CA ARG A 628 14.75 -24.98 -25.96
C ARG A 628 15.37 -25.45 -24.63
N ARG A 629 16.68 -25.23 -24.44
CA ARG A 629 17.35 -25.45 -23.14
C ARG A 629 17.12 -24.24 -22.25
N VAL A 630 17.00 -24.49 -20.94
CA VAL A 630 16.74 -23.43 -19.96
C VAL A 630 17.99 -23.20 -19.12
N HIS A 631 18.50 -21.98 -19.19
CA HIS A 631 19.69 -21.53 -18.48
C HIS A 631 19.24 -20.81 -17.22
N LEU A 632 19.82 -21.19 -16.09
CA LEU A 632 19.50 -20.67 -14.77
C LEU A 632 20.81 -20.20 -14.11
N ALA A 633 20.87 -18.93 -13.75
CA ALA A 633 21.95 -18.36 -12.96
C ALA A 633 21.39 -17.77 -11.66
N PHE A 634 22.03 -18.05 -10.53
CA PHE A 634 21.62 -17.56 -9.22
C PHE A 634 22.81 -17.39 -8.27
N THR A 635 22.59 -16.82 -7.09
CA THR A 635 23.62 -16.65 -6.07
C THR A 635 23.39 -17.62 -4.92
N ASP A 636 24.39 -18.43 -4.57
CA ASP A 636 24.31 -19.41 -3.47
C ASP A 636 25.06 -18.92 -2.22
N ASP A 637 24.33 -18.79 -1.11
CA ASP A 637 24.84 -18.45 0.23
C ASP A 637 25.80 -17.25 0.32
N TRP A 638 25.71 -16.32 -0.64
CA TRP A 638 26.72 -15.30 -0.98
C TRP A 638 28.05 -15.84 -1.50
N THR A 639 28.36 -17.12 -1.34
CA THR A 639 29.70 -17.68 -1.54
C THR A 639 30.09 -17.78 -3.01
N SER A 640 29.14 -18.11 -3.88
CA SER A 640 29.36 -18.32 -5.31
C SER A 640 28.15 -17.90 -6.14
N GLY A 641 28.42 -17.44 -7.37
CA GLY A 641 27.40 -17.54 -8.41
C GLY A 641 27.26 -19.01 -8.81
N VAL A 642 26.06 -19.48 -9.10
CA VAL A 642 25.78 -20.82 -9.60
C VAL A 642 25.10 -20.71 -10.95
N TYR A 643 25.49 -21.58 -11.88
CA TYR A 643 24.90 -21.68 -13.21
C TYR A 643 24.59 -23.13 -13.52
N ARG A 644 23.37 -23.38 -14.00
CA ARG A 644 22.89 -24.68 -14.47
C ARG A 644 22.17 -24.51 -15.81
N ILE A 645 22.09 -25.59 -16.57
CA ILE A 645 21.30 -25.69 -17.79
C ILE A 645 20.40 -26.92 -17.67
N ARG A 646 19.09 -26.75 -17.88
CA ARG A 646 18.12 -27.83 -18.08
C ARG A 646 18.13 -28.24 -19.55
N ASP A 647 18.36 -29.52 -19.82
CA ASP A 647 18.28 -30.07 -21.17
C ASP A 647 16.82 -30.36 -21.60
N LEU A 648 16.67 -30.83 -22.85
CA LEU A 648 15.39 -31.19 -23.45
C LEU A 648 14.70 -32.38 -22.76
N ASP A 649 15.48 -33.26 -22.14
CA ASP A 649 14.98 -34.42 -21.39
C ASP A 649 14.55 -34.01 -19.95
N GLY A 650 14.76 -32.75 -19.57
CA GLY A 650 14.38 -32.16 -18.30
C GLY A 650 15.43 -32.28 -17.20
N ASN A 651 16.64 -32.74 -17.51
CA ASN A 651 17.71 -32.89 -16.53
C ASN A 651 18.47 -31.58 -16.37
N TRP A 652 18.66 -31.16 -15.12
CA TRP A 652 19.57 -30.07 -14.78
C TRP A 652 21.02 -30.57 -14.77
N SER A 653 21.88 -29.91 -15.54
CA SER A 653 23.33 -30.15 -15.47
C SER A 653 23.89 -29.79 -14.08
N GLU A 654 24.95 -30.48 -13.68
CA GLU A 654 25.73 -30.18 -12.46
C GLU A 654 26.09 -28.69 -12.37
N PRO A 655 26.18 -28.08 -11.16
CA PRO A 655 26.58 -26.68 -10.98
C PRO A 655 27.90 -26.35 -11.70
N GLN A 656 27.90 -25.31 -12.57
CA GLN A 656 29.07 -25.01 -13.44
C GLN A 656 29.78 -23.68 -13.17
N LEU A 657 29.33 -22.86 -12.21
CA LEU A 657 30.07 -21.65 -11.80
C LEU A 657 30.90 -21.93 -10.54
N GLU A 658 32.19 -22.18 -10.75
CA GLU A 658 33.25 -21.64 -9.91
C GLU A 658 34.31 -21.05 -10.85
N PRO A 659 34.14 -19.80 -11.34
CA PRO A 659 35.28 -19.07 -11.87
C PRO A 659 36.18 -18.76 -10.67
N ALA A 660 37.33 -19.41 -10.59
CA ALA A 660 38.28 -19.34 -9.48
C ALA A 660 38.97 -17.96 -9.39
N LEU A 661 38.18 -16.93 -9.06
CA LEU A 661 38.65 -15.56 -8.80
C LEU A 661 39.35 -15.43 -7.43
N GLY A 662 39.26 -16.46 -6.59
CA GLY A 662 40.01 -16.59 -5.34
C GLY A 662 39.41 -15.87 -4.14
N HIS A 663 38.26 -15.20 -4.30
CA HIS A 663 37.53 -14.54 -3.23
C HIS A 663 36.16 -15.19 -2.99
N SER A 664 35.68 -15.08 -1.76
CA SER A 664 34.64 -15.93 -1.19
C SER A 664 33.22 -15.38 -1.33
N LYS A 665 32.97 -14.39 -2.19
CA LYS A 665 31.64 -13.85 -2.42
C LYS A 665 31.38 -13.36 -3.84
N GLN A 666 30.30 -13.84 -4.45
CA GLN A 666 29.88 -13.48 -5.80
C GLN A 666 28.35 -13.25 -5.85
N ILE A 667 27.89 -12.30 -6.67
CA ILE A 667 26.46 -12.03 -6.93
C ILE A 667 26.20 -12.06 -8.45
N VAL A 668 25.14 -12.74 -8.87
CA VAL A 668 24.69 -12.74 -10.28
C VAL A 668 23.74 -11.57 -10.54
N HIS A 669 24.08 -10.72 -11.51
CA HIS A 669 23.32 -9.51 -11.84
C HIS A 669 22.44 -9.63 -13.08
N SER A 670 22.95 -10.21 -14.17
CA SER A 670 22.20 -10.40 -15.42
C SER A 670 22.70 -11.63 -16.19
N LEU A 671 21.81 -12.28 -16.95
CA LEU A 671 22.05 -13.44 -17.80
C LEU A 671 21.29 -13.25 -19.11
N VAL A 672 22.00 -13.28 -20.23
CA VAL A 672 21.41 -13.27 -21.59
C VAL A 672 22.11 -14.28 -22.48
N LEU A 673 21.42 -14.72 -23.53
CA LEU A 673 21.87 -15.77 -24.44
C LEU A 673 21.97 -15.19 -25.86
N ASP A 674 23.10 -15.39 -26.53
CA ASP A 674 23.20 -15.05 -27.95
C ASP A 674 22.56 -16.13 -28.84
N SER A 675 22.40 -15.82 -30.13
CA SER A 675 21.79 -16.72 -31.12
C SER A 675 22.57 -18.02 -31.36
N SER A 676 23.78 -18.17 -30.80
CA SER A 676 24.54 -19.43 -30.80
C SER A 676 24.27 -20.31 -29.58
N GLY A 677 23.52 -19.84 -28.58
CA GLY A 677 23.40 -20.48 -27.27
C GLY A 677 24.60 -20.21 -26.35
N THR A 678 25.40 -19.18 -26.63
CA THR A 678 26.44 -18.72 -25.69
C THR A 678 25.78 -17.90 -24.59
N ALA A 679 26.00 -18.30 -23.34
CA ALA A 679 25.51 -17.56 -22.18
C ALA A 679 26.49 -16.45 -21.79
N HIS A 680 25.96 -15.27 -21.57
CA HIS A 680 26.67 -14.07 -21.16
C HIS A 680 26.13 -13.62 -19.80
N ILE A 681 27.02 -13.47 -18.82
CA ILE A 681 26.64 -13.25 -17.42
C ILE A 681 27.45 -12.09 -16.83
N ILE A 682 26.77 -11.23 -16.08
CA ILE A 682 27.41 -10.23 -15.23
C ILE A 682 27.45 -10.74 -13.79
N LEU A 683 28.65 -10.76 -13.23
CA LEU A 683 28.94 -11.15 -11.85
C LEU A 683 29.55 -9.98 -11.09
N GLU A 684 29.14 -9.75 -9.85
CA GLU A 684 29.83 -8.89 -8.91
C GLU A 684 30.61 -9.75 -7.93
N GLU A 685 31.86 -9.39 -7.65
CA GLU A 685 32.69 -9.99 -6.60
C GLU A 685 32.85 -9.00 -5.43
N LEU A 686 32.63 -9.49 -4.21
CA LEU A 686 32.77 -8.73 -2.97
C LEU A 686 34.05 -9.15 -2.25
N ALA A 687 35.13 -8.39 -2.45
CA ALA A 687 36.39 -8.61 -1.77
C ALA A 687 36.51 -7.71 -0.53
N ALA A 688 36.43 -8.30 0.66
CA ALA A 688 36.76 -7.59 1.91
C ALA A 688 38.30 -7.42 2.00
N ILE A 689 38.77 -6.18 1.82
CA ILE A 689 40.19 -5.82 1.93
C ILE A 689 40.42 -5.24 3.32
N MET A 690 41.21 -5.93 4.13
CA MET A 690 41.82 -5.35 5.34
C MET A 690 42.86 -4.31 4.89
N GLN A 691 42.65 -3.04 5.27
CA GLN A 691 43.68 -2.00 5.15
C GLN A 691 44.75 -2.17 6.26
N ASP A 692 45.93 -1.59 6.04
CA ASP A 692 47.04 -1.61 7.00
C ASP A 692 46.70 -0.95 8.36
N ASP A 693 45.64 -0.13 8.43
CA ASP A 693 45.14 0.50 9.67
C ASP A 693 44.14 -0.38 10.45
N GLY A 694 43.80 -1.57 9.93
CA GLY A 694 42.86 -2.52 10.53
C GLY A 694 41.38 -2.31 10.16
N LYS A 695 41.06 -1.36 9.27
CA LYS A 695 39.70 -1.19 8.74
C LYS A 695 39.43 -2.12 7.56
N TYR A 696 38.17 -2.47 7.36
CA TYR A 696 37.72 -3.22 6.19
C TYR A 696 37.23 -2.25 5.11
N THR A 697 37.72 -2.40 3.89
CA THR A 697 37.11 -1.78 2.70
C THR A 697 36.48 -2.89 1.89
N ILE A 698 35.22 -2.73 1.49
CA ILE A 698 34.61 -3.64 0.54
C ILE A 698 34.99 -3.13 -0.86
N ALA A 699 35.78 -3.93 -1.57
CA ALA A 699 36.07 -3.70 -2.98
C ALA A 699 35.09 -4.52 -3.81
N HIS A 700 34.25 -3.82 -4.57
CA HIS A 700 33.29 -4.42 -5.48
C HIS A 700 33.97 -4.49 -6.86
N LYS A 701 34.04 -5.67 -7.46
CA LYS A 701 34.51 -5.82 -8.83
C LYS A 701 33.40 -6.38 -9.70
N LEU A 702 33.07 -5.67 -10.77
CA LEU A 702 32.11 -6.14 -11.75
C LEU A 702 32.87 -6.93 -12.83
N TYR A 703 32.44 -8.15 -13.09
CA TYR A 703 32.99 -9.05 -14.10
C TYR A 703 31.95 -9.39 -15.16
N TYR A 704 32.44 -9.53 -16.38
CA TYR A 704 31.76 -10.26 -17.45
C TYR A 704 32.36 -11.66 -17.56
N VAL A 705 31.50 -12.67 -17.64
CA VAL A 705 31.88 -14.04 -18.00
C VAL A 705 31.01 -14.53 -19.16
N GLN A 706 31.57 -15.40 -20.00
CA GLN A 706 30.79 -16.05 -21.06
C GLN A 706 31.07 -17.56 -21.12
N ARG A 707 30.01 -18.34 -21.29
CA ARG A 707 30.05 -19.79 -21.52
C ARG A 707 29.60 -20.08 -22.94
N LYS A 708 30.53 -20.54 -23.78
CA LYS A 708 30.21 -20.93 -25.16
C LYS A 708 29.22 -22.10 -25.16
N ALA A 709 28.39 -22.18 -26.20
CA ALA A 709 27.45 -23.28 -26.40
C ALA A 709 28.10 -24.68 -26.34
N SER A 710 29.40 -24.78 -26.67
CA SER A 710 30.22 -26.00 -26.54
C SER A 710 30.50 -26.45 -25.10
N GLY A 711 30.05 -25.71 -24.08
CA GLY A 711 30.26 -26.04 -22.67
C GLY A 711 31.38 -25.27 -21.98
N ASN A 712 32.27 -24.64 -22.75
CA ASN A 712 33.49 -24.03 -22.21
C ASN A 712 33.26 -22.59 -21.72
N TRP A 713 33.66 -22.30 -20.49
CA TRP A 713 33.81 -20.94 -19.98
C TRP A 713 35.05 -20.25 -20.56
N GLU A 714 34.95 -18.96 -20.86
CA GLU A 714 36.12 -18.10 -21.08
C GLU A 714 36.60 -17.46 -19.77
N ALA A 715 37.83 -16.92 -19.77
CA ALA A 715 38.38 -16.21 -18.63
C ALA A 715 37.53 -14.96 -18.29
N PRO A 716 37.23 -14.71 -17.00
CA PRO A 716 36.50 -13.52 -16.57
C PRO A 716 37.20 -12.21 -16.95
N VAL A 717 36.42 -11.20 -17.33
CA VAL A 717 36.91 -9.87 -17.72
C VAL A 717 36.37 -8.83 -16.74
N ILE A 718 37.26 -8.07 -16.11
CA ILE A 718 36.87 -6.99 -15.18
C ILE A 718 36.29 -5.82 -15.98
N LEU A 719 35.01 -5.52 -15.74
CA LEU A 719 34.30 -4.37 -16.29
C LEU A 719 34.52 -3.10 -15.46
N ALA A 720 34.54 -3.23 -14.13
CA ALA A 720 34.73 -2.10 -13.23
C ALA A 720 35.28 -2.56 -11.87
N SER A 721 35.81 -1.62 -11.09
CA SER A 721 36.27 -1.86 -9.72
C SER A 721 35.99 -0.62 -8.89
N PHE A 722 35.25 -0.78 -7.81
CA PHE A 722 34.78 0.29 -6.93
C PHE A 722 35.31 0.03 -5.53
N GLN A 723 35.67 1.09 -4.81
CA GLN A 723 36.02 1.03 -3.40
C GLN A 723 35.00 1.85 -2.63
N VAL A 724 34.18 1.20 -1.81
CA VAL A 724 33.20 1.88 -0.96
C VAL A 724 33.87 2.27 0.36
N PRO A 725 33.87 3.55 0.77
CA PRO A 725 34.47 3.98 2.03
C PRO A 725 33.77 3.35 3.26
N ASP A 726 34.56 2.86 4.21
CA ASP A 726 34.17 2.14 5.45
C ASP A 726 33.03 2.82 6.26
N GLN A 727 32.88 4.14 6.15
CA GLN A 727 31.83 4.92 6.83
C GLN A 727 30.39 4.52 6.45
N TRP A 728 30.21 3.76 5.37
CA TRP A 728 28.90 3.30 4.88
C TRP A 728 28.66 1.80 5.11
N SER A 729 29.47 1.11 5.92
CA SER A 729 29.46 -0.36 6.06
C SER A 729 28.13 -1.02 6.45
N SER A 730 27.16 -0.28 7.01
CA SER A 730 25.78 -0.79 7.23
C SER A 730 24.87 -0.71 6.00
N TYR A 731 25.18 0.17 5.04
CA TYR A 731 24.47 0.37 3.78
C TYR A 731 25.19 -0.24 2.58
N ALA A 732 26.52 -0.45 2.65
CA ALA A 732 27.39 -1.04 1.61
C ALA A 732 27.08 -2.52 1.23
N LEU A 733 25.87 -2.98 1.51
CA LEU A 733 25.24 -4.18 0.99
C LEU A 733 24.29 -3.88 -0.19
N SER A 734 23.99 -2.62 -0.49
CA SER A 734 23.54 -2.22 -1.84
C SER A 734 24.72 -2.36 -2.80
N GLY A 735 24.87 -3.55 -3.37
CA GLY A 735 25.94 -3.85 -4.32
C GLY A 735 25.86 -3.01 -5.59
N VAL A 736 26.89 -3.14 -6.43
CA VAL A 736 26.92 -2.56 -7.78
C VAL A 736 25.80 -3.17 -8.59
N HIS A 737 24.75 -2.40 -8.90
CA HIS A 737 23.66 -2.90 -9.73
C HIS A 737 24.05 -2.79 -11.20
N ALA A 738 23.97 -3.91 -11.93
CA ALA A 738 24.32 -3.98 -13.34
C ALA A 738 23.29 -4.76 -14.17
N ASP A 739 23.24 -4.45 -15.46
CA ASP A 739 22.43 -5.18 -16.43
C ASP A 739 23.10 -5.26 -17.82
N LEU A 740 22.69 -6.23 -18.63
CA LEU A 740 23.37 -6.66 -19.84
C LEU A 740 22.37 -6.95 -20.97
N ALA A 741 22.58 -6.33 -22.13
CA ALA A 741 21.82 -6.56 -23.35
C ALA A 741 22.73 -7.03 -24.52
N LEU A 742 22.14 -7.67 -25.53
CA LEU A 742 22.83 -8.15 -26.73
C LEU A 742 22.29 -7.50 -28.00
N GLY A 743 23.12 -6.70 -28.66
CA GLY A 743 22.86 -6.15 -29.98
C GLY A 743 22.66 -7.25 -31.02
N ALA A 744 21.87 -6.96 -32.05
CA ALA A 744 21.61 -7.90 -33.15
C ALA A 744 22.88 -8.27 -33.97
N ASP A 745 23.94 -7.47 -33.83
CA ASP A 745 25.29 -7.71 -34.37
C ASP A 745 26.18 -8.60 -33.46
N GLY A 746 25.67 -8.97 -32.28
CA GLY A 746 26.42 -9.68 -31.24
C GLY A 746 27.19 -8.78 -30.29
N THR A 747 27.04 -7.45 -30.35
CA THR A 747 27.64 -6.54 -29.38
C THR A 747 27.02 -6.74 -27.99
N ARG A 748 27.86 -6.91 -26.97
CA ARG A 748 27.47 -6.96 -25.57
C ARG A 748 27.42 -5.53 -25.05
N HIS A 749 26.29 -5.14 -24.46
CA HIS A 749 26.07 -3.82 -23.89
C HIS A 749 25.86 -4.00 -22.38
N VAL A 750 26.64 -3.32 -21.54
CA VAL A 750 26.50 -3.41 -20.09
C VAL A 750 26.31 -2.02 -19.52
N VAL A 751 25.30 -1.86 -18.68
CA VAL A 751 25.10 -0.67 -17.86
C VAL A 751 25.31 -1.05 -16.40
N PHE A 752 25.88 -0.16 -15.60
CA PHE A 752 26.06 -0.38 -14.17
C PHE A 752 26.06 0.93 -13.38
N ALA A 753 25.59 0.86 -12.15
CA ALA A 753 25.68 1.92 -11.15
C ALA A 753 26.34 1.36 -9.90
N GLY A 754 27.19 2.17 -9.25
CA GLY A 754 27.57 1.89 -7.86
C GLY A 754 26.54 2.48 -6.90
N ASP A 755 26.83 2.42 -5.61
CA ASP A 755 26.13 3.22 -4.59
C ASP A 755 26.12 4.71 -4.93
N ASP A 756 25.22 5.47 -4.28
CA ASP A 756 24.79 6.89 -4.46
C ASP A 756 25.84 7.97 -4.82
N SER A 757 27.14 7.64 -4.83
CA SER A 757 28.26 8.49 -5.26
C SER A 757 28.81 8.17 -6.66
N VAL A 758 28.47 7.02 -7.25
CA VAL A 758 28.97 6.56 -8.55
C VAL A 758 27.81 6.53 -9.54
N GLY A 759 27.75 7.56 -10.39
CA GLY A 759 26.73 7.69 -11.43
C GLY A 759 26.65 6.49 -12.39
N LEU A 760 25.55 6.46 -13.14
CA LEU A 760 25.27 5.41 -14.11
C LEU A 760 26.30 5.42 -15.24
N ALA A 761 26.96 4.28 -15.47
CA ALA A 761 27.99 4.11 -16.48
C ALA A 761 27.69 2.95 -17.43
N TYR A 762 28.25 3.02 -18.63
CA TYR A 762 28.02 2.10 -19.74
C TYR A 762 29.35 1.62 -20.35
N ARG A 763 29.38 0.35 -20.79
CA ARG A 763 30.45 -0.23 -21.61
C ARG A 763 29.86 -1.16 -22.67
N SER A 764 30.56 -1.32 -23.79
CA SER A 764 30.20 -2.29 -24.82
C SER A 764 31.39 -3.08 -25.35
N SER A 765 31.14 -4.27 -25.90
CA SER A 765 32.16 -5.15 -26.49
C SER A 765 31.60 -6.07 -27.57
N LEU A 766 32.24 -6.09 -28.74
CA LEU A 766 31.87 -6.96 -29.86
C LEU A 766 32.30 -8.43 -29.66
N ASP A 767 33.35 -8.69 -28.87
CA ASP A 767 33.91 -10.04 -28.64
C ASP A 767 33.83 -10.54 -27.18
N GLY A 768 33.39 -9.67 -26.26
CA GLY A 768 33.33 -9.91 -24.82
C GLY A 768 34.68 -9.80 -24.11
N ARG A 769 35.77 -9.46 -24.83
CA ARG A 769 37.14 -9.38 -24.29
C ARG A 769 37.68 -7.96 -24.32
N HIS A 770 37.45 -7.25 -25.42
CA HIS A 770 37.84 -5.86 -25.59
C HIS A 770 36.62 -4.95 -25.36
N TRP A 771 36.59 -4.32 -24.19
CA TRP A 771 35.50 -3.45 -23.76
C TRP A 771 35.86 -1.98 -23.96
N SER A 772 34.90 -1.17 -24.41
CA SER A 772 35.03 0.30 -24.51
C SER A 772 35.44 0.93 -23.16
N THR A 773 36.00 2.14 -23.16
CA THR A 773 36.16 2.90 -21.92
C THR A 773 34.77 3.19 -21.31
N PRO A 774 34.61 3.17 -19.97
CA PRO A 774 33.35 3.55 -19.33
C PRO A 774 32.86 4.92 -19.80
N GLU A 775 31.63 4.97 -20.30
CA GLU A 775 30.90 6.18 -20.69
C GLU A 775 29.89 6.49 -19.59
N MET A 776 29.81 7.74 -19.13
CA MET A 776 28.82 8.15 -18.12
C MET A 776 27.48 8.44 -18.78
N VAL A 777 26.44 7.69 -18.40
CA VAL A 777 25.05 7.88 -18.85
C VAL A 777 24.34 8.92 -17.98
N SER A 778 24.60 8.91 -16.67
CA SER A 778 24.06 9.88 -15.72
C SER A 778 25.00 10.10 -14.54
N ALA A 779 25.03 11.31 -13.98
CA ALA A 779 25.79 11.60 -12.77
C ALA A 779 25.22 10.92 -11.50
N ALA A 780 23.95 10.52 -11.53
CA ALA A 780 23.27 9.80 -10.45
C ALA A 780 22.26 8.80 -11.00
N GLY A 781 22.24 7.59 -10.45
CA GLY A 781 21.26 6.58 -10.78
C GLY A 781 21.49 5.27 -10.06
N ARG A 782 20.43 4.49 -9.82
CA ARG A 782 20.49 3.16 -9.20
C ARG A 782 19.60 2.16 -9.91
N SER A 783 19.84 0.87 -9.63
CA SER A 783 19.07 -0.27 -10.15
C SER A 783 18.80 -0.19 -11.66
N PRO A 784 19.84 -0.04 -12.51
CA PRO A 784 19.60 0.17 -13.91
C PRO A 784 19.18 -1.11 -14.63
N THR A 785 18.37 -0.93 -15.67
CA THR A 785 17.95 -1.96 -16.63
C THR A 785 18.32 -1.51 -18.03
N LEU A 786 18.73 -2.44 -18.88
CA LEU A 786 19.21 -2.15 -20.23
C LEU A 786 18.47 -2.99 -21.27
N GLU A 787 17.75 -2.32 -22.18
CA GLU A 787 16.96 -2.98 -23.20
C GLU A 787 17.30 -2.46 -24.60
N LEU A 788 17.04 -3.29 -25.60
CA LEU A 788 17.17 -2.92 -27.02
C LEU A 788 15.79 -2.82 -27.66
N SER A 789 15.55 -1.74 -28.39
CA SER A 789 14.36 -1.64 -29.23
C SER A 789 14.45 -2.61 -30.41
N ARG A 790 13.30 -2.89 -31.02
CA ARG A 790 13.18 -3.61 -32.30
C ARG A 790 13.97 -2.99 -33.45
N ASP A 791 14.21 -1.68 -33.38
CA ASP A 791 15.01 -0.93 -34.36
C ASP A 791 16.52 -0.99 -34.07
N GLY A 792 16.92 -1.63 -32.97
CA GLY A 792 18.32 -1.75 -32.53
C GLY A 792 18.83 -0.59 -31.69
N ASP A 793 17.97 0.34 -31.28
CA ASP A 793 18.33 1.43 -30.38
C ASP A 793 18.46 0.92 -28.94
N LEU A 794 19.51 1.35 -28.23
CA LEU A 794 19.74 0.96 -26.84
C LEU A 794 19.06 1.94 -25.87
N TYR A 795 18.35 1.42 -24.86
CA TYR A 795 17.67 2.19 -23.83
C TYR A 795 18.16 1.77 -22.44
N ALA A 796 18.66 2.72 -21.66
CA ALA A 796 18.98 2.54 -20.25
C ALA A 796 17.86 3.17 -19.41
N PHE A 797 17.36 2.43 -18.42
CA PHE A 797 16.33 2.86 -17.48
C PHE A 797 16.88 2.77 -16.05
N TRP A 798 16.57 3.72 -15.17
CA TRP A 798 17.06 3.72 -13.77
C TRP A 798 16.18 4.57 -12.84
N ILE A 799 16.45 4.50 -11.53
CA ILE A 799 15.93 5.48 -10.56
C ILE A 799 16.98 6.56 -10.34
N SER A 800 16.66 7.81 -10.67
CA SER A 800 17.49 8.98 -10.35
C SER A 800 17.27 9.44 -8.91
N GLY A 801 18.35 9.88 -8.24
CA GLY A 801 18.31 10.42 -6.89
C GLY A 801 19.13 9.60 -5.89
N ASN A 802 19.87 10.31 -5.03
CA ASN A 802 20.84 9.76 -4.07
C ASN A 802 20.21 9.39 -2.71
N SER A 803 18.87 9.28 -2.64
CA SER A 803 18.16 8.92 -1.42
C SER A 803 17.55 7.54 -1.60
N PRO A 804 17.86 6.52 -0.78
CA PRO A 804 17.21 5.21 -0.85
C PRO A 804 15.67 5.30 -0.90
N TYR A 805 15.09 6.34 -0.30
CA TYR A 805 13.65 6.56 -0.15
C TYR A 805 13.04 7.58 -1.12
N GLY A 806 13.78 8.13 -2.07
CA GLY A 806 13.27 9.16 -2.97
C GLY A 806 14.02 9.24 -4.29
N GLY A 807 13.34 8.85 -5.37
CA GLY A 807 13.89 8.95 -6.70
C GLY A 807 12.84 8.83 -7.80
N ARG A 808 13.15 9.40 -8.97
CA ARG A 808 12.28 9.39 -10.17
C ARG A 808 12.74 8.29 -11.12
N PHE A 809 11.80 7.62 -11.79
CA PHE A 809 12.12 6.82 -12.96
C PHE A 809 12.66 7.73 -14.08
N VAL A 810 13.78 7.35 -14.69
CA VAL A 810 14.42 8.09 -15.77
C VAL A 810 14.90 7.09 -16.81
N TYR A 811 14.90 7.50 -18.08
CA TYR A 811 15.53 6.74 -19.15
C TYR A 811 16.40 7.63 -20.02
N ALA A 812 17.37 7.03 -20.69
CA ALA A 812 18.12 7.64 -21.77
C ALA A 812 18.21 6.64 -22.94
N LYS A 813 18.18 7.17 -24.15
CA LYS A 813 18.37 6.42 -25.39
C LYS A 813 19.80 6.64 -25.89
N GLN A 814 20.51 5.60 -26.33
CA GLN A 814 21.75 5.78 -27.07
C GLN A 814 21.43 5.95 -28.56
N SER A 815 21.71 7.14 -29.09
CA SER A 815 21.41 7.57 -30.44
C SER A 815 22.70 8.02 -31.12
N GLN A 816 23.02 7.42 -32.27
CA GLN A 816 24.22 7.75 -33.07
C GLN A 816 25.56 7.75 -32.30
N SER A 817 25.73 6.85 -31.31
CA SER A 817 26.92 6.72 -30.45
C SER A 817 27.05 7.75 -29.31
N ALA A 818 25.97 8.46 -28.95
CA ALA A 818 25.90 9.27 -27.74
C ALA A 818 24.59 8.98 -26.99
N TRP A 819 24.57 9.16 -25.66
CA TRP A 819 23.33 9.14 -24.90
C TRP A 819 22.56 10.45 -25.07
N GLU A 820 21.27 10.34 -25.39
CA GLU A 820 20.32 11.46 -25.35
C GLU A 820 20.12 11.94 -23.90
N GLU A 821 19.67 13.18 -23.73
CA GLU A 821 19.49 13.76 -22.40
C GLU A 821 18.48 12.94 -21.56
N PRO A 822 18.80 12.59 -20.30
CA PRO A 822 17.94 11.76 -19.47
C PRO A 822 16.52 12.32 -19.33
N SER A 823 15.55 11.56 -19.84
CA SER A 823 14.15 11.94 -19.89
C SER A 823 13.39 11.36 -18.70
N VAL A 824 12.73 12.24 -17.95
CA VAL A 824 11.76 11.88 -16.90
C VAL A 824 10.40 11.77 -17.57
N PRO A 825 9.75 10.58 -17.67
CA PRO A 825 8.36 10.51 -18.09
C PRO A 825 7.46 11.15 -17.02
N ASP A 826 6.33 11.72 -17.43
CA ASP A 826 5.46 12.59 -16.60
C ASP A 826 4.63 11.83 -15.54
N VAL A 827 5.17 10.70 -15.06
CA VAL A 827 4.53 9.73 -14.17
C VAL A 827 5.10 9.90 -12.76
N THR A 828 4.48 10.84 -12.03
CA THR A 828 4.49 11.03 -10.56
C THR A 828 5.78 10.79 -9.74
N ASN A 829 6.14 11.79 -8.95
CA ASN A 829 7.40 11.95 -8.21
C ASN A 829 7.79 10.89 -7.13
N TYR A 830 7.06 9.79 -6.93
CA TYR A 830 7.30 8.87 -5.80
C TYR A 830 7.25 7.38 -6.16
N LEU A 831 8.40 6.84 -6.59
CA LEU A 831 8.71 5.40 -6.60
C LEU A 831 9.74 5.08 -5.49
N ALA A 832 9.42 5.50 -4.26
CA ALA A 832 10.32 5.52 -3.10
C ALA A 832 10.94 4.16 -2.71
N SER A 833 10.34 3.04 -3.12
CA SER A 833 10.72 1.70 -2.67
C SER A 833 10.59 0.60 -3.74
N THR A 834 10.30 0.98 -4.99
CA THR A 834 9.95 0.06 -6.08
C THR A 834 11.19 -0.63 -6.65
N LEU A 835 11.16 -1.96 -6.72
CA LEU A 835 12.16 -2.74 -7.46
C LEU A 835 11.66 -2.96 -8.90
N PHE A 836 12.57 -2.84 -9.88
CA PHE A 836 12.29 -3.25 -11.25
C PHE A 836 12.45 -4.75 -11.40
N TYR A 837 11.49 -5.38 -12.07
CA TYR A 837 11.54 -6.79 -12.41
C TYR A 837 11.85 -7.02 -13.90
N SER A 838 11.24 -6.25 -14.79
CA SER A 838 11.49 -6.32 -16.24
C SER A 838 10.91 -5.10 -16.98
N ILE A 839 11.51 -4.80 -18.13
CA ILE A 839 11.00 -3.86 -19.14
C ILE A 839 10.96 -4.62 -20.46
N VAL A 840 9.85 -4.56 -21.20
CA VAL A 840 9.71 -5.30 -22.48
C VAL A 840 9.07 -4.41 -23.53
N GLN A 841 9.63 -4.38 -24.75
CA GLN A 841 8.98 -3.76 -25.90
C GLN A 841 8.03 -4.77 -26.58
N ASP A 842 6.74 -4.43 -26.66
CA ASP A 842 5.73 -5.32 -27.25
C ASP A 842 5.74 -5.36 -28.78
N GLU A 843 4.81 -6.11 -29.38
CA GLU A 843 4.73 -6.27 -30.84
C GLU A 843 4.48 -4.98 -31.62
N LYS A 844 3.98 -3.94 -30.97
CA LYS A 844 3.68 -2.64 -31.58
C LYS A 844 4.78 -1.60 -31.34
N GLY A 845 5.88 -1.99 -30.69
CA GLY A 845 6.94 -1.06 -30.30
C GLY A 845 6.69 -0.34 -28.97
N VAL A 846 5.64 -0.72 -28.22
CA VAL A 846 5.31 -0.07 -26.95
C VAL A 846 6.11 -0.70 -25.81
N TRP A 847 6.87 0.14 -25.09
CA TRP A 847 7.55 -0.26 -23.86
C TRP A 847 6.57 -0.51 -22.71
N ARG A 848 6.72 -1.64 -22.05
CA ARG A 848 5.92 -2.06 -20.88
C ARG A 848 6.84 -2.24 -19.68
N LEU A 849 6.50 -1.60 -18.58
CA LEU A 849 7.29 -1.55 -17.35
C LEU A 849 6.56 -2.32 -16.25
N PHE A 850 7.23 -3.31 -15.66
CA PHE A 850 6.67 -4.09 -14.55
C PHE A 850 7.22 -3.56 -13.21
N LEU A 851 6.37 -2.84 -12.48
CA LEU A 851 6.66 -2.27 -11.17
C LEU A 851 6.01 -3.09 -10.06
N GLN A 852 6.78 -3.49 -9.04
CA GLN A 852 6.23 -4.00 -7.79
C GLN A 852 6.50 -2.99 -6.66
N PRO A 853 5.46 -2.34 -6.08
CA PRO A 853 5.65 -1.54 -4.88
C PRO A 853 6.03 -2.46 -3.71
N ARG A 854 6.94 -1.99 -2.84
CA ARG A 854 7.32 -2.75 -1.64
C ARG A 854 6.14 -2.77 -0.68
N ALA A 855 5.80 -3.95 -0.15
CA ALA A 855 4.62 -4.16 0.70
C ALA A 855 4.54 -3.13 1.84
N GLY A 856 3.41 -2.43 1.93
CA GLY A 856 3.17 -1.30 2.83
C GLY A 856 2.35 -0.18 2.18
N HIS A 857 2.41 -0.02 0.86
CA HIS A 857 1.58 0.92 0.10
C HIS A 857 1.12 0.28 -1.23
N GLU A 858 -0.19 0.10 -1.39
CA GLU A 858 -0.77 -0.53 -2.58
C GLU A 858 -1.02 0.50 -3.70
N TYR A 859 -0.11 0.54 -4.68
CA TYR A 859 -0.32 1.29 -5.93
C TYR A 859 -0.09 0.38 -7.13
N LEU A 860 -1.17 0.01 -7.82
CA LEU A 860 -1.10 -0.75 -9.07
C LEU A 860 -1.22 0.22 -10.26
N PHE A 861 -0.16 0.35 -11.06
CA PHE A 861 -0.18 1.09 -12.33
C PHE A 861 -0.13 0.09 -13.49
N SER A 862 -1.11 0.13 -14.38
CA SER A 862 -1.16 -0.70 -15.59
C SER A 862 -1.50 0.13 -16.82
N GLY A 863 -0.65 0.06 -17.86
CA GLY A 863 -0.94 0.61 -19.17
C GLY A 863 -0.60 2.10 -19.34
N LEU A 864 0.68 2.39 -19.60
CA LEU A 864 1.12 3.66 -20.16
C LEU A 864 1.82 3.41 -21.50
N THR A 865 1.33 4.06 -22.56
CA THR A 865 1.80 3.93 -23.94
C THR A 865 2.69 5.11 -24.31
N LEU A 866 3.90 4.86 -24.81
CA LEU A 866 4.85 5.93 -25.14
C LEU A 866 4.37 6.83 -26.30
N ASP A 867 3.61 6.30 -27.25
CA ASP A 867 3.12 7.06 -28.41
C ASP A 867 1.96 8.02 -28.06
N THR A 868 1.14 7.67 -27.06
CA THR A 868 0.04 8.52 -26.57
C THR A 868 0.55 9.82 -25.94
N LEU A 869 1.83 9.87 -25.55
CA LEU A 869 2.49 11.07 -25.02
C LEU A 869 3.02 12.02 -26.13
N LYS A 870 3.17 11.56 -27.38
CA LYS A 870 3.73 12.37 -28.47
C LYS A 870 2.68 13.19 -29.24
N GLU A 871 1.47 12.67 -29.43
CA GLU A 871 0.41 13.40 -30.14
C GLU A 871 -0.22 14.55 -29.33
N ILE A 872 0.03 14.62 -28.01
CA ILE A 872 -0.51 15.68 -27.14
C ILE A 872 0.21 17.04 -27.35
N MET A 873 1.43 17.06 -27.90
CA MET A 873 2.31 18.24 -27.83
C MET A 873 2.57 18.99 -29.16
N ALA A 874 1.63 18.96 -30.10
CA ALA A 874 1.79 19.64 -31.40
C ALA A 874 0.57 20.50 -31.83
N ILE A 875 0.19 21.53 -31.05
CA ILE A 875 -0.49 22.77 -31.51
C ILE A 875 -0.52 23.80 -30.34
N PRO A 876 -0.35 25.12 -30.58
CA PRO A 876 -0.32 26.12 -29.52
C PRO A 876 -1.72 26.62 -29.08
N ALA A 877 -1.82 26.91 -27.78
CA ALA A 877 -2.99 27.37 -27.01
C ALA A 877 -4.16 28.06 -27.74
N VAL A 878 -5.37 27.46 -27.63
CA VAL A 878 -6.70 28.07 -27.32
C VAL A 878 -7.71 26.94 -27.02
N ASN A 879 -8.67 27.18 -26.12
CA ASN A 879 -9.68 26.21 -25.63
C ASN A 879 -10.68 25.68 -26.69
N ILE A 880 -11.02 24.37 -26.60
CA ILE A 880 -12.34 23.68 -26.73
C ILE A 880 -12.12 22.17 -27.02
N PRO A 881 -12.95 21.23 -26.52
CA PRO A 881 -12.50 19.85 -26.24
C PRO A 881 -12.62 18.86 -27.41
N GLY A 882 -11.86 17.76 -27.31
CA GLY A 882 -11.73 16.73 -28.34
C GLY A 882 -12.77 15.61 -28.28
N ALA A 883 -12.80 14.82 -29.36
CA ALA A 883 -13.52 13.57 -29.48
C ALA A 883 -12.58 12.50 -30.06
N PHE A 884 -12.73 11.24 -29.67
CA PHE A 884 -12.06 10.11 -30.30
C PHE A 884 -13.07 9.09 -30.82
N LEU A 885 -12.82 8.61 -32.04
CA LEU A 885 -13.55 7.50 -32.65
C LEU A 885 -12.96 6.17 -32.18
N VAL A 886 -13.83 5.18 -32.01
CA VAL A 886 -13.46 3.77 -31.96
C VAL A 886 -13.26 3.26 -33.39
N ASP A 887 -12.12 2.62 -33.67
CA ASP A 887 -11.99 1.69 -34.80
C ASP A 887 -11.66 0.29 -34.27
N ASP A 888 -12.24 -0.69 -34.92
CA ASP A 888 -12.51 -2.01 -34.38
C ASP A 888 -11.87 -3.06 -35.29
N ARG A 889 -10.71 -3.63 -34.85
CA ARG A 889 -10.13 -4.94 -35.24
C ARG A 889 -8.65 -5.05 -34.85
N SER A 890 -8.35 -5.84 -33.82
CA SER A 890 -7.20 -6.79 -33.77
C SER A 890 -7.24 -7.53 -32.44
N ALA A 891 -7.67 -8.80 -32.46
CA ALA A 891 -7.79 -9.60 -31.26
C ALA A 891 -6.43 -10.13 -30.79
N MET A 892 -6.05 -9.82 -29.55
CA MET A 892 -5.06 -10.58 -28.79
C MET A 892 -5.57 -10.68 -27.34
N LEU A 893 -5.54 -11.88 -26.76
CA LEU A 893 -6.27 -12.21 -25.55
C LEU A 893 -5.59 -11.62 -24.30
N TYR A 894 -6.30 -10.76 -23.56
CA TYR A 894 -5.85 -10.24 -22.27
C TYR A 894 -6.66 -10.86 -21.11
N LEU A 895 -5.95 -11.41 -20.12
CA LEU A 895 -6.52 -11.95 -18.89
C LEU A 895 -5.84 -11.32 -17.67
N LEU A 896 -6.29 -10.12 -17.30
CA LEU A 896 -6.12 -9.55 -15.97
C LEU A 896 -7.47 -8.99 -15.54
N ARG A 897 -8.18 -9.74 -14.70
CA ARG A 897 -9.47 -9.31 -14.12
C ARG A 897 -9.17 -8.55 -12.82
N HIS A 898 -9.94 -7.49 -12.56
CA HIS A 898 -9.81 -6.71 -11.32
C HIS A 898 -9.85 -7.60 -10.07
N TYR A 899 -9.02 -7.24 -9.10
CA TYR A 899 -9.14 -7.70 -7.72
C TYR A 899 -10.10 -6.75 -7.00
N GLU A 900 -11.28 -7.25 -6.63
CA GLU A 900 -12.16 -6.58 -5.68
C GLU A 900 -11.64 -6.86 -4.25
N PRO A 901 -11.62 -5.87 -3.35
CA PRO A 901 -11.38 -6.13 -1.93
C PRO A 901 -12.54 -6.93 -1.32
N ASP A 902 -12.28 -7.53 -0.16
CA ASP A 902 -13.17 -8.42 0.60
C ASP A 902 -14.69 -8.16 0.45
N PRO A 903 -15.49 -9.11 -0.07
CA PRO A 903 -16.93 -8.96 -0.26
C PRO A 903 -17.75 -8.96 1.05
N SER A 904 -17.10 -8.90 2.22
CA SER A 904 -17.76 -8.84 3.53
C SER A 904 -18.61 -7.58 3.78
N TYR A 905 -18.49 -6.52 2.95
CA TYR A 905 -19.22 -5.26 3.17
C TYR A 905 -20.29 -4.87 2.14
N PHE A 906 -20.18 -5.18 0.84
CA PHE A 906 -21.22 -4.83 -0.16
C PHE A 906 -21.31 -5.84 -1.32
N PRO A 907 -22.40 -6.63 -1.43
CA PRO A 907 -22.59 -7.53 -2.57
C PRO A 907 -23.37 -6.89 -3.73
N GLY A 908 -22.66 -6.69 -4.84
CA GLY A 908 -23.23 -6.88 -6.19
C GLY A 908 -23.69 -5.66 -7.00
N HIS A 909 -22.76 -4.98 -7.68
CA HIS A 909 -23.02 -4.22 -8.92
C HIS A 909 -21.79 -4.37 -9.86
N ARG A 910 -21.98 -4.26 -11.18
CA ARG A 910 -20.87 -4.05 -12.14
C ARG A 910 -20.81 -2.56 -12.46
N THR A 911 -19.66 -1.92 -12.25
CA THR A 911 -19.48 -0.48 -12.49
C THR A 911 -18.65 -0.21 -13.76
N ASP A 912 -19.13 0.72 -14.59
CA ASP A 912 -18.33 1.36 -15.64
C ASP A 912 -17.59 2.57 -15.02
N LEU A 913 -16.37 2.31 -14.52
CA LEU A 913 -15.65 3.26 -13.67
C LEU A 913 -14.96 4.39 -14.46
N VAL A 914 -15.47 5.62 -14.37
CA VAL A 914 -14.76 6.83 -14.84
C VAL A 914 -14.10 7.53 -13.64
N ARG A 915 -12.77 7.43 -13.53
CA ARG A 915 -11.98 8.05 -12.45
C ARG A 915 -11.37 9.37 -12.92
N LEU A 916 -11.70 10.47 -12.23
CA LEU A 916 -11.17 11.81 -12.52
C LEU A 916 -10.23 12.26 -11.39
N SER A 917 -9.03 12.74 -11.75
CA SER A 917 -8.01 13.22 -10.82
C SER A 917 -7.59 14.65 -11.15
N ALA A 918 -7.72 15.57 -10.20
CA ALA A 918 -7.20 16.93 -10.31
C ALA A 918 -5.83 17.04 -9.60
N SER A 919 -4.92 17.83 -10.16
CA SER A 919 -3.54 17.99 -9.67
C SER A 919 -3.33 19.30 -8.90
N TYR A 920 -2.57 19.20 -7.81
CA TYR A 920 -2.17 20.24 -6.85
C TYR A 920 -2.13 21.69 -7.37
N VAL A 921 -3.24 22.41 -7.17
CA VAL A 921 -3.27 23.87 -7.07
C VAL A 921 -4.24 24.20 -5.93
N SER A 922 -3.85 25.07 -5.00
CA SER A 922 -4.78 25.60 -4.00
C SER A 922 -5.80 26.52 -4.69
N GLY A 923 -7.06 26.07 -4.77
CA GLY A 923 -8.13 26.83 -5.40
C GLY A 923 -9.27 25.96 -5.94
N GLU A 924 -10.17 26.61 -6.69
CA GLU A 924 -11.37 26.01 -7.24
C GLU A 924 -11.04 24.99 -8.34
N SER A 925 -11.32 23.72 -8.08
CA SER A 925 -11.17 22.62 -9.03
C SER A 925 -12.51 22.25 -9.66
N GLN A 926 -12.48 21.95 -10.98
CA GLN A 926 -13.65 21.54 -11.74
C GLN A 926 -13.39 20.26 -12.54
N ALA A 927 -14.39 19.39 -12.63
CA ALA A 927 -14.35 18.16 -13.41
C ALA A 927 -15.64 18.03 -14.24
N SER A 928 -15.51 17.86 -15.56
CA SER A 928 -16.65 17.85 -16.49
C SER A 928 -16.79 16.58 -17.30
N GLN A 929 -18.02 16.12 -17.52
CA GLN A 929 -18.36 14.98 -18.37
C GLN A 929 -19.59 15.30 -19.24
N GLN A 930 -19.58 14.86 -20.50
CA GLN A 930 -20.76 14.97 -21.37
C GLN A 930 -21.62 13.70 -21.31
N ILE A 931 -22.94 13.88 -21.23
CA ILE A 931 -23.96 12.83 -21.30
C ILE A 931 -25.05 13.22 -22.30
N PHE A 932 -25.81 12.26 -22.82
CA PHE A 932 -26.98 12.54 -23.68
C PHE A 932 -28.24 12.05 -22.99
N VAL A 933 -29.25 12.92 -22.85
CA VAL A 933 -30.53 12.59 -22.22
C VAL A 933 -31.52 12.12 -23.30
N PRO A 934 -31.99 10.87 -23.30
CA PRO A 934 -32.92 10.37 -24.32
C PRO A 934 -34.28 11.07 -24.29
N ALA A 935 -34.74 11.55 -25.46
CA ALA A 935 -36.04 12.23 -25.62
C ALA A 935 -37.28 11.38 -25.29
N ALA A 936 -37.11 10.06 -25.16
CA ALA A 936 -38.19 9.10 -24.95
C ALA A 936 -38.55 8.85 -23.48
N VAL A 937 -37.75 9.35 -22.53
CA VAL A 937 -38.01 9.16 -21.10
C VAL A 937 -38.76 10.37 -20.56
N SER A 938 -39.88 10.10 -19.88
CA SER A 938 -40.82 11.12 -19.40
C SER A 938 -40.33 11.89 -18.17
N VAL A 939 -39.50 11.26 -17.33
CA VAL A 939 -38.82 11.87 -16.18
C VAL A 939 -37.41 11.26 -16.04
N PRO A 940 -36.42 11.68 -16.84
CA PRO A 940 -35.05 11.20 -16.71
C PRO A 940 -34.41 11.78 -15.44
N MET A 941 -33.86 10.92 -14.56
CA MET A 941 -33.15 11.36 -13.36
C MET A 941 -31.67 10.97 -13.42
N LEU A 942 -30.80 11.90 -13.05
CA LEU A 942 -29.40 11.60 -12.73
C LEU A 942 -29.32 11.15 -11.28
N SER A 943 -28.82 9.93 -11.03
CA SER A 943 -28.22 9.60 -9.75
C SER A 943 -26.76 10.04 -9.79
N TRP A 944 -26.25 10.63 -8.70
CA TRP A 944 -24.84 10.95 -8.55
C TRP A 944 -24.34 10.39 -7.23
N HIS A 945 -23.30 9.56 -7.32
CA HIS A 945 -22.64 8.96 -6.17
C HIS A 945 -21.16 9.36 -6.17
N GLY A 946 -20.74 10.09 -5.14
CA GLY A 946 -19.38 10.63 -5.04
C GLY A 946 -18.87 10.61 -3.62
N GLY A 947 -17.59 10.27 -3.44
CA GLY A 947 -16.90 10.33 -2.14
C GLY A 947 -15.48 10.82 -2.36
N VAL A 948 -14.89 11.48 -1.35
CA VAL A 948 -13.54 12.06 -1.42
C VAL A 948 -12.61 11.28 -0.49
N GLY A 949 -11.38 11.01 -0.96
CA GLY A 949 -10.35 10.29 -0.21
C GLY A 949 -9.81 11.04 1.02
N GLU A 950 -9.13 10.30 1.89
CA GLU A 950 -8.76 10.72 3.24
C GLU A 950 -7.91 12.02 3.33
N ILE A 951 -8.17 12.79 4.39
CA ILE A 951 -7.40 13.95 4.88
C ILE A 951 -7.42 15.19 3.95
N ALA A 952 -8.61 15.73 3.67
CA ALA A 952 -8.78 17.15 3.32
C ALA A 952 -9.93 17.75 4.14
N ALA A 953 -9.75 18.96 4.69
CA ALA A 953 -10.77 19.66 5.46
C ALA A 953 -11.60 20.58 4.56
N PHE A 954 -12.66 20.06 3.96
CA PHE A 954 -13.67 20.89 3.30
C PHE A 954 -14.51 21.62 4.35
N THR A 955 -14.58 22.95 4.26
CA THR A 955 -15.46 23.77 5.12
C THR A 955 -16.76 24.19 4.43
N GLU A 956 -16.84 24.03 3.11
CA GLU A 956 -18.00 24.40 2.28
C GLU A 956 -18.30 23.23 1.31
N GLY A 957 -19.58 22.98 1.04
CA GLY A 957 -20.02 21.86 0.21
C GLY A 957 -19.71 22.06 -1.27
N GLY A 958 -19.46 20.96 -2.01
CA GLY A 958 -19.26 21.01 -3.46
C GLY A 958 -20.54 21.40 -4.22
N GLN A 959 -20.41 21.77 -5.48
CA GLN A 959 -21.54 22.12 -6.35
C GLN A 959 -21.52 21.29 -7.64
N LEU A 960 -22.69 20.83 -8.11
CA LEU A 960 -22.84 20.11 -9.37
C LEU A 960 -23.61 20.98 -10.39
N TYR A 961 -22.94 21.39 -11.46
CA TYR A 961 -23.57 22.02 -12.62
C TYR A 961 -24.17 20.98 -13.55
N VAL A 962 -25.37 21.27 -14.05
CA VAL A 962 -26.11 20.44 -14.99
C VAL A 962 -26.62 21.37 -16.10
N GLY A 963 -25.99 21.34 -17.27
CA GLY A 963 -26.31 22.25 -18.37
C GLY A 963 -25.95 21.75 -19.76
N THR A 964 -26.35 22.48 -20.80
CA THR A 964 -25.91 22.22 -22.18
C THR A 964 -24.54 22.83 -22.45
N THR A 965 -23.85 22.34 -23.49
CA THR A 965 -22.60 22.95 -24.01
C THR A 965 -22.78 24.40 -24.51
N SER A 966 -24.02 24.89 -24.62
CA SER A 966 -24.41 26.22 -25.09
C SER A 966 -24.78 27.20 -23.96
N ALA A 967 -24.28 26.98 -22.74
CA ALA A 967 -24.34 27.88 -21.58
C ALA A 967 -25.70 28.06 -20.88
N THR A 968 -26.68 27.18 -21.12
CA THR A 968 -27.92 27.09 -20.32
C THR A 968 -27.87 25.87 -19.39
N GLY A 969 -27.83 26.12 -18.08
CA GLY A 969 -27.78 25.09 -17.04
C GLY A 969 -27.84 25.68 -15.64
N GLU A 970 -28.02 24.81 -14.65
CA GLU A 970 -28.20 25.17 -13.24
C GLU A 970 -27.11 24.54 -12.36
N TRP A 971 -26.76 25.20 -11.26
CA TRP A 971 -25.87 24.65 -10.22
C TRP A 971 -26.72 24.13 -9.06
N HIS A 972 -26.42 22.92 -8.61
CA HIS A 972 -27.04 22.28 -7.45
C HIS A 972 -26.01 22.17 -6.33
N ASP A 973 -26.30 22.77 -5.18
CA ASP A 973 -25.45 22.69 -3.98
C ASP A 973 -25.54 21.30 -3.35
N LEU A 974 -24.39 20.73 -2.97
CA LEU A 974 -24.30 19.42 -2.31
C LEU A 974 -23.97 19.62 -0.82
N ALA A 975 -24.63 18.85 0.04
CA ALA A 975 -24.48 18.99 1.49
C ALA A 975 -23.04 18.66 1.96
N PRO A 976 -22.48 19.38 2.95
CA PRO A 976 -21.16 19.07 3.51
C PRO A 976 -21.09 17.68 4.15
N VAL A 977 -19.94 17.01 4.04
CA VAL A 977 -19.71 15.66 4.60
C VAL A 977 -19.05 15.73 5.98
N SER A 978 -19.41 14.80 6.87
CA SER A 978 -18.59 14.48 8.05
C SER A 978 -17.32 13.72 7.65
N ARG A 979 -16.26 13.79 8.48
CA ARG A 979 -14.90 13.32 8.16
C ARG A 979 -14.73 11.84 7.79
N ASP A 980 -15.70 10.98 8.11
CA ASP A 980 -15.63 9.54 7.82
C ASP A 980 -16.23 9.26 6.45
N VAL A 981 -15.48 8.56 5.58
CA VAL A 981 -15.71 8.29 4.15
C VAL A 981 -17.19 8.19 3.74
N GLY A 982 -17.81 9.35 3.52
CA GLY A 982 -19.23 9.48 3.23
C GLY A 982 -19.47 9.62 1.73
N ALA A 983 -20.18 8.64 1.15
CA ALA A 983 -20.71 8.80 -0.20
C ALA A 983 -21.87 9.81 -0.17
N HIS A 984 -21.76 10.88 -0.95
CA HIS A 984 -22.89 11.71 -1.34
C HIS A 984 -23.82 10.90 -2.25
N VAL A 985 -25.13 11.02 -2.04
CA VAL A 985 -26.14 10.64 -3.05
C VAL A 985 -26.93 11.89 -3.41
N ALA A 986 -26.87 12.32 -4.67
CA ALA A 986 -27.71 13.39 -5.19
C ALA A 986 -28.59 12.89 -6.35
N TRP A 987 -29.79 13.44 -6.47
CA TRP A 987 -30.74 13.12 -7.53
C TRP A 987 -31.14 14.41 -8.25
N VAL A 988 -30.85 14.52 -9.54
CA VAL A 988 -31.17 15.71 -10.35
C VAL A 988 -32.18 15.33 -11.45
N ASP A 989 -33.26 16.08 -11.56
CA ASP A 989 -34.27 15.91 -12.62
C ASP A 989 -33.72 16.49 -13.93
N LEU A 990 -33.49 15.63 -14.93
CA LEU A 990 -32.96 16.02 -16.23
C LEU A 990 -34.07 16.35 -17.25
N SER A 991 -35.35 16.37 -16.86
CA SER A 991 -36.50 16.54 -17.77
C SER A 991 -36.40 17.79 -18.66
N ALA A 992 -35.83 18.89 -18.14
CA ALA A 992 -35.62 20.13 -18.88
C ALA A 992 -34.67 20.00 -20.09
N TRP A 993 -33.86 18.94 -20.14
CA TRP A 993 -32.87 18.67 -21.18
C TRP A 993 -33.12 17.38 -21.96
N SER A 994 -34.33 16.80 -21.82
CA SER A 994 -34.72 15.59 -22.57
C SER A 994 -34.54 15.79 -24.08
N GLY A 995 -33.79 14.87 -24.70
CA GLY A 995 -33.37 14.92 -26.11
C GLY A 995 -32.09 15.70 -26.40
N GLN A 996 -31.34 16.15 -25.39
CA GLN A 996 -30.16 17.02 -25.57
C GLN A 996 -28.87 16.41 -25.01
N ALA A 997 -27.74 16.87 -25.56
CA ALA A 997 -26.42 16.62 -24.99
C ALA A 997 -26.12 17.65 -23.89
N MET A 998 -25.74 17.14 -22.73
CA MET A 998 -25.43 17.91 -21.53
C MET A 998 -23.96 17.79 -21.16
N THR A 999 -23.46 18.77 -20.41
CA THR A 999 -22.22 18.70 -19.64
C THR A 999 -22.58 18.78 -18.16
N LEU A 1000 -22.22 17.74 -17.41
CA LEU A 1000 -22.18 17.76 -15.96
C LEU A 1000 -20.84 18.35 -15.54
N THR A 1001 -20.79 19.32 -14.63
CA THR A 1001 -19.52 19.84 -14.08
C THR A 1001 -19.58 19.87 -12.56
N TYR A 1002 -18.78 19.03 -11.90
CA TYR A 1002 -18.61 19.08 -10.45
C TYR A 1002 -17.51 20.10 -10.09
N ARG A 1003 -17.76 20.91 -9.06
CA ARG A 1003 -16.89 21.99 -8.56
C ARG A 1003 -16.66 21.79 -7.06
N PHE A 1004 -15.41 21.90 -6.62
CA PHE A 1004 -15.03 21.89 -5.21
C PHE A 1004 -13.81 22.80 -4.96
N ASP A 1005 -13.68 23.34 -3.75
CA ASP A 1005 -12.57 24.22 -3.37
C ASP A 1005 -11.55 23.44 -2.52
N GLN A 1006 -10.31 23.33 -3.00
CA GLN A 1006 -9.30 22.44 -2.43
C GLN A 1006 -8.30 23.21 -1.55
N ARG A 1007 -8.26 22.90 -0.24
CA ARG A 1007 -7.29 23.43 0.72
C ARG A 1007 -6.41 22.32 1.30
N GLY A 1008 -5.13 22.32 0.94
CA GLY A 1008 -4.10 21.44 1.50
C GLY A 1008 -3.45 20.50 0.49
N ASP A 1009 -2.37 19.84 0.93
CA ASP A 1009 -1.50 18.99 0.12
C ASP A 1009 -2.02 17.54 -0.05
N SER A 1010 -3.31 17.36 -0.32
CA SER A 1010 -3.95 16.05 -0.45
C SER A 1010 -4.85 15.96 -1.67
N SER A 1011 -4.80 14.81 -2.37
CA SER A 1011 -5.44 14.63 -3.68
C SER A 1011 -6.91 14.25 -3.56
N ALA A 1012 -7.80 15.14 -3.99
CA ALA A 1012 -9.22 14.82 -4.15
C ALA A 1012 -9.46 13.98 -5.41
N TRP A 1013 -10.36 13.00 -5.30
CA TRP A 1013 -10.92 12.26 -6.42
C TRP A 1013 -12.43 12.22 -6.28
N ALA A 1014 -13.12 12.12 -7.42
CA ALA A 1014 -14.55 11.92 -7.50
C ALA A 1014 -14.84 10.83 -8.55
N TRP A 1015 -16.00 10.19 -8.39
CA TRP A 1015 -16.54 9.21 -9.30
C TRP A 1015 -17.99 9.60 -9.65
N LEU A 1016 -18.52 8.97 -10.69
CA LEU A 1016 -19.92 9.10 -11.11
C LEU A 1016 -20.44 7.68 -11.27
N ASP A 1017 -21.49 7.34 -10.53
CA ASP A 1017 -22.12 6.03 -10.52
C ASP A 1017 -23.54 6.12 -11.11
N ASP A 1018 -23.98 5.05 -11.78
CA ASP A 1018 -25.23 4.87 -12.53
C ASP A 1018 -26.08 6.12 -12.91
N VAL A 1019 -26.04 6.48 -14.21
CA VAL A 1019 -27.02 7.39 -14.83
C VAL A 1019 -28.31 6.62 -15.17
N HIS A 1020 -29.20 6.48 -14.18
CA HIS A 1020 -30.42 5.69 -14.32
C HIS A 1020 -31.57 6.46 -15.02
N VAL A 1021 -31.63 6.39 -16.35
CA VAL A 1021 -32.62 7.12 -17.17
C VAL A 1021 -33.98 6.40 -17.18
N GLY A 1022 -34.71 6.44 -16.07
CA GLY A 1022 -36.05 5.87 -15.91
C GLY A 1022 -36.84 6.50 -14.77
N GLY A 1023 -38.14 6.19 -14.69
CA GLY A 1023 -39.01 6.67 -13.60
C GLY A 1023 -38.52 6.17 -12.24
N VAL A 1024 -38.67 7.00 -11.20
CA VAL A 1024 -38.06 6.85 -9.85
C VAL A 1024 -37.97 5.38 -9.39
N PRO A 1025 -36.79 4.75 -9.40
CA PRO A 1025 -36.68 3.34 -9.07
C PRO A 1025 -36.94 3.09 -7.59
N LEU A 1026 -37.74 2.06 -7.33
CA LEU A 1026 -38.02 1.53 -6.01
C LEU A 1026 -36.77 0.79 -5.53
N ASN A 1027 -36.02 1.38 -4.60
CA ASN A 1027 -34.74 0.83 -4.12
C ASN A 1027 -34.97 -0.28 -3.09
N ALA A 1028 -35.67 -1.34 -3.53
CA ALA A 1028 -36.12 -2.46 -2.72
C ALA A 1028 -35.61 -3.79 -3.29
N GLY A 1029 -34.61 -4.39 -2.62
CA GLY A 1029 -34.05 -5.69 -3.01
C GLY A 1029 -34.86 -6.85 -2.44
N VAL A 1030 -35.17 -7.85 -3.28
CA VAL A 1030 -35.78 -9.13 -2.87
C VAL A 1030 -34.75 -10.26 -3.03
N THR A 1031 -34.36 -10.88 -1.92
CA THR A 1031 -33.38 -11.98 -1.90
C THR A 1031 -34.04 -13.27 -1.43
N LEU A 1032 -33.95 -14.33 -2.25
CA LEU A 1032 -34.29 -15.69 -1.88
C LEU A 1032 -33.07 -16.35 -1.22
N ASN A 1033 -33.10 -16.48 0.10
CA ASN A 1033 -31.99 -17.03 0.88
C ASN A 1033 -32.01 -18.57 0.84
N ARG A 1034 -30.84 -19.16 0.57
CA ARG A 1034 -30.64 -20.55 0.15
C ARG A 1034 -31.12 -21.58 1.19
N ALA A 1035 -31.86 -22.59 0.75
CA ALA A 1035 -32.19 -23.77 1.55
C ALA A 1035 -30.98 -24.71 1.70
N GLY A 1036 -30.89 -25.42 2.83
CA GLY A 1036 -29.88 -26.44 3.08
C GLY A 1036 -30.32 -27.81 2.55
N GLN A 1037 -29.47 -28.42 1.71
CA GLN A 1037 -29.58 -29.77 1.13
C GLN A 1037 -30.87 -30.12 0.33
N LEU A 1038 -30.76 -31.19 -0.47
CA LEU A 1038 -31.82 -31.69 -1.34
C LEU A 1038 -32.89 -32.42 -0.51
N ALA A 1039 -34.06 -31.80 -0.30
CA ALA A 1039 -35.20 -32.44 0.32
C ALA A 1039 -35.77 -33.55 -0.59
N GLN A 1040 -36.00 -34.74 -0.03
CA GLN A 1040 -36.64 -35.86 -0.72
C GLN A 1040 -38.17 -35.80 -0.58
N ALA A 1041 -38.90 -36.56 -1.41
CA ALA A 1041 -40.36 -36.63 -1.34
C ALA A 1041 -40.82 -37.08 0.06
N GLY A 1042 -41.75 -36.34 0.67
CA GLY A 1042 -42.18 -36.54 2.06
C GLY A 1042 -41.36 -35.80 3.13
N GLN A 1043 -40.40 -34.94 2.75
CA GLN A 1043 -39.70 -34.03 3.66
C GLN A 1043 -40.22 -32.59 3.53
N ASP A 1044 -40.08 -31.83 4.62
CA ASP A 1044 -40.43 -30.42 4.70
C ASP A 1044 -39.34 -29.57 4.03
N PHE A 1045 -39.73 -28.68 3.12
CA PHE A 1045 -38.83 -27.74 2.46
C PHE A 1045 -39.07 -26.32 2.95
N SER A 1046 -38.09 -25.73 3.65
CA SER A 1046 -38.15 -24.35 4.13
C SER A 1046 -37.29 -23.40 3.30
N PHE A 1047 -37.86 -22.25 2.94
CA PHE A 1047 -37.14 -21.15 2.30
C PHE A 1047 -37.48 -19.80 2.95
N ALA A 1048 -36.58 -18.83 2.76
CA ALA A 1048 -36.73 -17.49 3.30
C ALA A 1048 -36.67 -16.43 2.19
N VAL A 1049 -37.63 -15.51 2.19
CA VAL A 1049 -37.65 -14.35 1.30
C VAL A 1049 -37.39 -13.10 2.14
N SER A 1050 -36.29 -12.42 1.88
CA SER A 1050 -35.90 -11.19 2.54
C SER A 1050 -36.15 -10.00 1.62
N VAL A 1051 -36.86 -8.99 2.11
CA VAL A 1051 -37.11 -7.72 1.41
C VAL A 1051 -36.46 -6.60 2.21
N SER A 1052 -35.68 -5.74 1.56
CA SER A 1052 -34.97 -4.62 2.22
C SER A 1052 -35.33 -3.28 1.60
N ASN A 1053 -35.68 -2.30 2.43
CA ASN A 1053 -35.88 -0.90 2.02
C ASN A 1053 -34.59 -0.12 2.32
N ARG A 1054 -34.04 0.59 1.33
CA ARG A 1054 -32.84 1.46 1.48
C ARG A 1054 -33.19 2.95 1.45
N ARG A 1055 -34.38 3.33 1.94
CA ARG A 1055 -34.77 4.73 2.16
C ARG A 1055 -35.51 4.89 3.49
N PRO A 1056 -35.39 6.04 4.18
CA PRO A 1056 -36.14 6.32 5.40
C PRO A 1056 -37.58 6.75 5.08
N MET A 1057 -38.37 5.87 4.45
CA MET A 1057 -39.78 6.10 4.12
C MET A 1057 -40.62 4.87 4.44
N SER A 1058 -41.76 5.08 5.11
CA SER A 1058 -42.77 4.04 5.38
C SER A 1058 -43.46 3.60 4.08
N LEU A 1059 -43.35 2.32 3.73
CA LEU A 1059 -43.99 1.75 2.54
C LEU A 1059 -44.54 0.35 2.83
N THR A 1060 -45.74 0.06 2.32
CA THR A 1060 -46.30 -1.30 2.31
C THR A 1060 -46.09 -1.92 0.93
N ILE A 1061 -45.23 -2.94 0.83
CA ILE A 1061 -44.92 -3.61 -0.44
C ILE A 1061 -45.80 -4.86 -0.61
N PRO A 1062 -46.57 -4.99 -1.71
CA PRO A 1062 -47.30 -6.23 -2.02
C PRO A 1062 -46.38 -7.27 -2.69
N LEU A 1063 -46.23 -8.41 -2.03
CA LEU A 1063 -45.43 -9.56 -2.47
C LEU A 1063 -46.34 -10.75 -2.81
N GLU A 1064 -46.11 -11.41 -3.93
CA GLU A 1064 -46.78 -12.67 -4.30
C GLU A 1064 -45.76 -13.82 -4.35
N VAL A 1065 -46.06 -14.92 -3.66
CA VAL A 1065 -45.25 -16.15 -3.65
C VAL A 1065 -46.08 -17.27 -4.26
N THR A 1066 -45.51 -18.01 -5.20
CA THR A 1066 -46.16 -19.07 -5.97
C THR A 1066 -45.41 -20.39 -5.84
N TRP A 1067 -46.13 -21.48 -5.55
CA TRP A 1067 -45.60 -22.84 -5.44
C TRP A 1067 -46.56 -23.85 -6.09
N PRO A 1068 -46.14 -25.11 -6.33
CA PRO A 1068 -46.96 -26.07 -7.06
C PRO A 1068 -48.30 -26.37 -6.38
N ALA A 1069 -49.36 -26.36 -7.19
CA ALA A 1069 -50.72 -26.64 -6.72
C ALA A 1069 -50.82 -28.09 -6.17
N GLY A 1070 -51.41 -28.22 -4.99
CA GLY A 1070 -51.53 -29.50 -4.28
C GLY A 1070 -50.41 -29.79 -3.26
N TRP A 1071 -49.36 -28.98 -3.18
CA TRP A 1071 -48.38 -29.05 -2.10
C TRP A 1071 -48.90 -28.26 -0.88
N PRO A 1072 -49.19 -28.91 0.27
CA PRO A 1072 -49.71 -28.21 1.42
C PRO A 1072 -48.63 -27.35 2.08
N LEU A 1073 -48.98 -26.08 2.30
CA LEU A 1073 -48.19 -25.13 3.08
C LEU A 1073 -48.43 -25.40 4.56
N GLN A 1074 -47.37 -25.55 5.35
CA GLN A 1074 -47.49 -25.74 6.80
C GLN A 1074 -47.59 -24.35 7.44
N GLU A 1075 -48.66 -24.10 8.23
CA GLU A 1075 -48.95 -22.77 8.79
C GLU A 1075 -47.77 -22.22 9.61
N THR A 1076 -47.35 -21.00 9.30
CA THR A 1076 -46.51 -20.18 10.18
C THR A 1076 -47.39 -19.14 10.88
N SER A 1077 -46.95 -18.66 12.05
CA SER A 1077 -47.77 -17.91 13.01
C SER A 1077 -48.23 -16.51 12.58
N GLU A 1078 -48.02 -16.12 11.32
CA GLU A 1078 -48.21 -14.75 10.80
C GLU A 1078 -48.94 -14.71 9.44
N MET A 1079 -49.71 -15.74 9.06
CA MET A 1079 -50.44 -15.75 7.78
C MET A 1079 -51.81 -15.05 7.83
N PRO A 1080 -52.18 -14.28 6.80
CA PRO A 1080 -53.56 -13.83 6.56
C PRO A 1080 -54.43 -14.92 5.91
N ASP A 1081 -55.76 -14.79 6.04
CA ASP A 1081 -56.78 -15.80 5.67
C ASP A 1081 -56.83 -16.27 4.19
N GLU A 1082 -56.05 -15.66 3.28
CA GLU A 1082 -56.19 -15.82 1.82
C GLU A 1082 -55.14 -16.73 1.14
N ALA A 1083 -54.35 -17.51 1.89
CA ALA A 1083 -53.44 -18.51 1.30
C ALA A 1083 -54.22 -19.75 0.79
N ARG A 1084 -54.46 -19.85 -0.53
CA ARG A 1084 -55.10 -21.00 -1.18
C ARG A 1084 -54.49 -21.32 -2.54
N ASP A 1085 -54.54 -22.61 -2.90
CA ASP A 1085 -54.25 -23.16 -4.24
C ASP A 1085 -52.90 -22.73 -4.87
N GLY A 1086 -51.82 -22.77 -4.08
CA GLY A 1086 -50.45 -22.57 -4.59
C GLY A 1086 -49.99 -21.11 -4.68
N VAL A 1087 -50.76 -20.16 -4.15
CA VAL A 1087 -50.42 -18.73 -4.14
C VAL A 1087 -50.67 -18.12 -2.75
N ALA A 1088 -49.77 -17.26 -2.30
CA ALA A 1088 -50.00 -16.38 -1.16
C ALA A 1088 -49.55 -14.94 -1.47
N ARG A 1089 -50.27 -13.97 -0.91
CA ARG A 1089 -50.03 -12.53 -1.08
C ARG A 1089 -49.87 -11.85 0.28
N PHE A 1090 -48.86 -10.99 0.39
CA PHE A 1090 -48.49 -10.31 1.64
C PHE A 1090 -48.35 -8.82 1.39
N GLY A 1091 -48.85 -7.98 2.30
CA GLY A 1091 -48.46 -6.58 2.39
C GLY A 1091 -47.42 -6.43 3.49
N LEU A 1092 -46.17 -6.16 3.12
CA LEU A 1092 -45.07 -5.98 4.07
C LEU A 1092 -44.85 -4.50 4.37
N PRO A 1093 -45.18 -4.00 5.57
CA PRO A 1093 -44.78 -2.66 5.99
C PRO A 1093 -43.28 -2.63 6.28
N LEU A 1094 -42.59 -1.68 5.67
CA LEU A 1094 -41.17 -1.38 5.91
C LEU A 1094 -41.06 0.09 6.34
N ASP A 1095 -40.69 0.32 7.60
CA ASP A 1095 -40.41 1.64 8.17
C ASP A 1095 -38.90 1.81 8.28
N GLY A 1096 -38.35 2.90 7.71
CA GLY A 1096 -36.91 3.18 7.76
C GLY A 1096 -36.06 2.25 6.87
N GLU A 1097 -34.73 2.29 7.07
CA GLU A 1097 -33.81 1.32 6.49
C GLU A 1097 -33.91 -0.02 7.23
N THR A 1098 -34.93 -0.80 6.90
CA THR A 1098 -35.21 -2.10 7.53
C THR A 1098 -35.29 -3.23 6.51
N SER A 1099 -34.92 -4.43 6.97
CA SER A 1099 -35.12 -5.67 6.23
C SER A 1099 -36.07 -6.60 6.97
N THR A 1100 -37.10 -7.08 6.28
CA THR A 1100 -38.06 -8.05 6.80
C THR A 1100 -37.89 -9.36 6.06
N THR A 1101 -37.88 -10.47 6.81
CA THR A 1101 -37.69 -11.82 6.25
C THR A 1101 -38.87 -12.71 6.59
N LEU A 1102 -39.61 -13.14 5.58
CA LEU A 1102 -40.66 -14.15 5.71
C LEU A 1102 -40.06 -15.54 5.51
N ARG A 1103 -40.47 -16.51 6.35
CA ARG A 1103 -40.12 -17.93 6.20
C ARG A 1103 -41.35 -18.74 5.84
N PHE A 1104 -41.18 -19.63 4.86
CA PHE A 1104 -42.22 -20.53 4.37
C PHE A 1104 -41.75 -21.97 4.47
N THR A 1105 -42.63 -22.89 4.86
CA THR A 1105 -42.40 -24.33 4.86
C THR A 1105 -43.46 -25.01 4.02
N VAL A 1106 -43.04 -25.70 2.97
CA VAL A 1106 -43.91 -26.44 2.05
C VAL A 1106 -43.60 -27.93 2.16
N ILE A 1107 -44.63 -28.76 2.29
CA ILE A 1107 -44.47 -30.22 2.36
C ILE A 1107 -44.56 -30.79 0.94
N ILE A 1108 -43.56 -31.59 0.53
CA ILE A 1108 -43.55 -32.24 -0.79
C ILE A 1108 -44.37 -33.55 -0.70
N PRO A 1109 -45.51 -33.69 -1.43
CA PRO A 1109 -46.32 -34.92 -1.39
C PRO A 1109 -45.54 -36.15 -1.86
N THR A 1110 -45.72 -37.27 -1.19
CA THR A 1110 -44.98 -38.53 -1.40
C THR A 1110 -45.27 -39.22 -2.74
N ASP A 1111 -46.34 -38.81 -3.42
CA ASP A 1111 -46.82 -39.32 -4.71
C ASP A 1111 -46.50 -38.41 -5.91
N THR A 1112 -45.68 -37.36 -5.71
CA THR A 1112 -45.30 -36.40 -6.76
C THR A 1112 -44.45 -37.06 -7.87
N PRO A 1113 -44.86 -37.06 -9.16
CA PRO A 1113 -44.06 -37.61 -10.25
C PRO A 1113 -42.76 -36.82 -10.52
N ARG A 1114 -41.68 -37.52 -10.90
CA ARG A 1114 -40.34 -36.94 -11.14
C ARG A 1114 -40.20 -36.09 -12.44
N SER A 1115 -41.15 -35.20 -12.72
CA SER A 1115 -41.08 -34.24 -13.83
C SER A 1115 -41.19 -32.81 -13.30
N ALA A 1116 -40.29 -31.93 -13.73
CA ALA A 1116 -39.97 -30.64 -13.10
C ALA A 1116 -41.17 -29.71 -12.79
N GLN A 1117 -41.11 -29.06 -11.63
CA GLN A 1117 -42.04 -28.00 -11.17
C GLN A 1117 -41.24 -26.89 -10.45
N THR A 1118 -41.75 -25.66 -10.48
CA THR A 1118 -41.00 -24.43 -10.11
C THR A 1118 -41.62 -23.71 -8.91
N ILE A 1119 -40.79 -23.08 -8.07
CA ILE A 1119 -41.20 -22.14 -7.02
C ILE A 1119 -40.71 -20.73 -7.44
N ALA A 1120 -41.57 -19.71 -7.30
CA ALA A 1120 -41.27 -18.34 -7.69
C ALA A 1120 -41.79 -17.31 -6.68
N ALA A 1121 -41.13 -16.16 -6.59
CA ALA A 1121 -41.59 -15.01 -5.82
C ALA A 1121 -41.47 -13.74 -6.67
N ARG A 1122 -42.49 -12.88 -6.65
CA ARG A 1122 -42.53 -11.64 -7.44
C ARG A 1122 -43.16 -10.48 -6.67
N LEU A 1123 -42.69 -9.28 -6.96
CA LEU A 1123 -43.34 -8.04 -6.53
C LEU A 1123 -44.56 -7.77 -7.43
N LEU A 1124 -45.62 -7.19 -6.87
CA LEU A 1124 -46.78 -6.71 -7.62
C LEU A 1124 -46.75 -5.18 -7.69
N ASP A 1125 -46.87 -4.61 -8.89
CA ASP A 1125 -46.66 -3.18 -9.13
C ASP A 1125 -47.91 -2.32 -8.80
N PRO A 1126 -47.80 -1.13 -8.16
CA PRO A 1126 -48.95 -0.36 -7.72
C PRO A 1126 -49.50 0.62 -8.78
N MET A 1127 -50.45 0.12 -9.58
CA MET A 1127 -51.52 0.86 -10.30
C MET A 1127 -51.17 2.05 -11.24
N ALA A 1128 -51.18 1.71 -12.54
CA ALA A 1128 -52.01 2.32 -13.60
C ALA A 1128 -51.66 3.69 -14.23
N ALA A 1129 -50.95 3.64 -15.37
CA ALA A 1129 -51.38 4.22 -16.66
C ALA A 1129 -50.58 3.56 -17.83
N GLU A 1130 -51.07 3.67 -19.07
CA GLU A 1130 -50.59 2.89 -20.23
C GLU A 1130 -49.25 3.39 -20.85
N ASP A 1131 -48.57 2.48 -21.58
CA ASP A 1131 -47.30 2.57 -22.31
C ASP A 1131 -45.98 2.66 -21.50
N TYR A 1132 -45.30 1.51 -21.33
CA TYR A 1132 -43.99 1.38 -20.64
C TYR A 1132 -43.10 0.26 -21.23
N THR A 1133 -41.78 0.50 -21.25
CA THR A 1133 -40.63 -0.44 -21.23
C THR A 1133 -39.43 0.32 -20.61
N PRO A 1134 -38.37 -0.31 -20.04
CA PRO A 1134 -37.94 -1.71 -20.17
C PRO A 1134 -37.72 -2.47 -18.84
N ASP A 1135 -37.11 -3.65 -18.95
CA ASP A 1135 -36.94 -4.73 -17.97
C ASP A 1135 -35.85 -4.49 -16.89
N ASP A 1136 -36.13 -4.87 -15.63
CA ASP A 1136 -35.49 -6.01 -14.92
C ASP A 1136 -35.77 -5.95 -13.40
N ASN A 1137 -36.41 -6.99 -12.83
CA ASN A 1137 -36.40 -7.32 -11.39
C ASN A 1137 -37.21 -8.62 -11.10
N GLN A 1138 -36.63 -9.79 -11.37
CA GLN A 1138 -37.21 -11.09 -11.00
C GLN A 1138 -36.17 -12.04 -10.41
N ALA A 1139 -36.49 -12.66 -9.27
CA ALA A 1139 -35.66 -13.69 -8.63
C ALA A 1139 -36.32 -15.07 -8.76
N ALA A 1140 -35.70 -15.97 -9.52
CA ALA A 1140 -36.16 -17.35 -9.71
C ALA A 1140 -35.19 -18.35 -9.05
N MET A 1141 -35.72 -19.47 -8.53
CA MET A 1141 -34.93 -20.54 -7.91
C MET A 1141 -35.07 -21.84 -8.70
N THR A 1142 -33.95 -22.40 -9.13
CA THR A 1142 -33.89 -23.68 -9.86
C THR A 1142 -33.83 -24.87 -8.90
N LEU A 1143 -34.69 -25.87 -9.10
CA LEU A 1143 -34.63 -27.16 -8.41
C LEU A 1143 -33.96 -28.21 -9.32
N VAL A 1144 -33.00 -28.98 -8.81
CA VAL A 1144 -32.32 -30.06 -9.55
C VAL A 1144 -32.76 -31.41 -8.99
N VAL A 1145 -33.19 -32.31 -9.87
CA VAL A 1145 -33.63 -33.68 -9.53
C VAL A 1145 -32.95 -34.66 -10.50
N ASP A 1146 -32.47 -35.79 -9.98
CA ASP A 1146 -31.76 -36.83 -10.74
C ASP A 1146 -30.55 -36.34 -11.58
N GLY A 1147 -29.79 -35.38 -11.05
CA GLY A 1147 -28.47 -35.00 -11.57
C GLY A 1147 -28.44 -34.17 -12.87
N LEU A 1148 -29.60 -33.85 -13.45
CA LEU A 1148 -29.71 -33.02 -14.66
C LEU A 1148 -30.34 -31.66 -14.34
N ALA A 1149 -29.54 -30.61 -14.48
CA ALA A 1149 -30.02 -29.23 -14.41
C ALA A 1149 -30.56 -28.79 -15.78
N TYR A 1150 -31.88 -28.64 -15.89
CA TYR A 1150 -32.52 -28.18 -17.11
C TYR A 1150 -32.60 -26.65 -17.13
N TRP A 1151 -31.88 -26.03 -18.06
CA TRP A 1151 -32.08 -24.63 -18.44
C TRP A 1151 -33.07 -24.54 -19.60
N LEU A 1152 -34.10 -23.71 -19.45
CA LEU A 1152 -34.95 -23.28 -20.56
C LEU A 1152 -35.09 -21.75 -20.49
N PRO A 1153 -34.75 -21.01 -21.56
CA PRO A 1153 -34.99 -19.57 -21.62
C PRO A 1153 -36.49 -19.32 -21.82
N LEU A 1154 -37.15 -18.78 -20.79
CA LEU A 1154 -38.51 -18.27 -20.92
C LEU A 1154 -38.48 -16.83 -21.46
N SER A 1155 -38.42 -16.72 -22.78
CA SER A 1155 -38.99 -15.56 -23.46
C SER A 1155 -40.51 -15.68 -23.45
N LEU A 1156 -41.23 -14.62 -23.07
CA LEU A 1156 -42.42 -14.14 -23.79
C LEU A 1156 -42.98 -12.84 -23.20
N ARG A 1157 -42.94 -11.78 -24.03
CA ARG A 1157 -43.92 -10.69 -24.23
C ARG A 1157 -44.55 -9.99 -23.03
#